data_AF-A0A943BIU7-F1
#
_entry.id   AF-A0A943BIU7-F1
#
_cell.length_a   1.000
_cell.length_b   1.000
_cell.length_c   1.000
_cell.angle_alpha   90.00
_cell.angle_beta   90.00
_cell.angle_gamma   90.00
#
_symmetry.space_group_name_H-M   'P 1'
#
loop_
_entity.id
_entity.type
_entity.pdbx_description
1 polymer ?
#
loop_
_entity_poly.entity_id
_entity_poly.type
_entity_poly.pdbx_seq_one_letter_code
_entity_poly.pdbx_strand_id
1 'polypeptide(L)'
;MRMENFGRGSTVTYEETYQCGSKVAKTIMDLASSVQLGKPFFTDGEIDPEKTVDITNLKADEKDQNPNTTYKVKDLQKMLENDYIELLQEDITEVQYGYYDEGEVGEYSDEMAEFSGSFQYLYSKRKENEAVKTQAGEYLADYAMQNPDTVSLIDLYKDLVSAAQQLEHYFAYFNPMEHQSNVMFVVEDLDEGVFYTNVPGWEKGFSPDAIEGMEKKLFFQAERKNGTFTEYKMKNNSDAEEYLRNYFSYNCIVGQNEKLTLMLNAEYPMDDEIFYSHKYFAQYSQWGNVFLLCSGVSLVLGILMVILLSVQTGRVRQDRELHLRGSDKVPTEVAVTAGLVSLVLMVTMVIPALENGEAWEVYIYALLGAGEMLFSAVILWAYLSIVRRMKGHIVWKTSLIRTIIQSCKNVYMARKTSGRMITAFILLVLGNVLFVMAMSGFGLLVALLADGIVLLYLIRENAGRQVIRDGLARIASGELDFKIDEKELIGDNKEMAEAVNHVGDGLQNAVKETLKSERLKADLITNVSHDIKTPLTSIINYVDLLKRENIQDPKIKGYIDILDSKSQRLKQLTEDLVEASKISSGNVVLDMQPIRFGELVWQTNGEFEEKFRARGLEIVCKIPEEPMIIMADGRRMWRVVENLYNNVAKYAMPDTRVYVEVRKIGCRIVFEIKNISERPLNIKAEELTERFIRGDVSRSTEGSGLGLSIAQNLVRLQQGTFDIYLDGDLFKVTITFEAAGE
;
A
#
# COMPACT_ATOMS: atom_id res chain seq x y z
N MET A 1 13.04 -10.72 -44.53
CA MET A 1 14.09 -10.22 -45.45
C MET A 1 15.30 -11.15 -45.40
N ARG A 2 15.67 -11.80 -46.51
CA ARG A 2 17.01 -12.41 -46.63
C ARG A 2 18.04 -11.27 -46.60
N MET A 3 18.95 -11.27 -45.62
CA MET A 3 20.00 -10.26 -45.43
C MET A 3 21.12 -10.30 -46.51
N GLU A 4 21.01 -11.13 -47.55
CA GLU A 4 22.14 -11.42 -48.45
C GLU A 4 22.38 -10.37 -49.57
N ASN A 5 21.46 -9.44 -49.84
CA ASN A 5 21.59 -8.54 -50.99
C ASN A 5 22.10 -7.12 -50.69
N PHE A 6 22.33 -6.73 -49.43
CA PHE A 6 22.86 -5.39 -49.10
C PHE A 6 24.34 -5.16 -49.48
N GLY A 7 25.02 -6.18 -50.02
CA GLY A 7 26.44 -6.14 -50.36
C GLY A 7 26.78 -6.01 -51.86
N ARG A 8 25.81 -5.99 -52.78
CA ARG A 8 26.10 -5.76 -54.20
C ARG A 8 26.01 -4.27 -54.51
N GLY A 9 27.14 -3.67 -54.90
CA GLY A 9 27.24 -2.30 -55.42
C GLY A 9 26.57 -2.10 -56.79
N SER A 10 25.43 -2.74 -57.04
CA SER A 10 24.49 -2.42 -58.11
C SER A 10 23.42 -1.51 -57.52
N THR A 11 23.20 -0.33 -58.10
CA THR A 11 22.07 0.54 -57.76
C THR A 11 20.77 -0.19 -58.09
N VAL A 12 20.25 -0.98 -57.13
CA VAL A 12 18.94 -1.64 -57.22
C VAL A 12 17.90 -0.56 -57.41
N THR A 13 17.17 -0.60 -58.51
CA THR A 13 16.10 0.36 -58.77
C THR A 13 14.84 -0.06 -58.01
N TYR A 14 13.92 0.86 -57.72
CA TYR A 14 12.75 0.55 -56.90
C TYR A 14 11.93 -0.62 -57.49
N GLU A 15 11.84 -0.69 -58.81
CA GLU A 15 11.15 -1.72 -59.62
C GLU A 15 11.73 -3.12 -59.42
N GLU A 16 12.97 -3.23 -58.95
CA GLU A 16 13.62 -4.51 -58.67
C GLU A 16 13.37 -4.99 -57.23
N THR A 17 12.79 -4.15 -56.37
CA THR A 17 12.63 -4.44 -54.95
C THR A 17 11.38 -5.27 -54.64
N TYR A 18 11.48 -6.12 -53.61
CA TYR A 18 10.34 -6.84 -53.05
C TYR A 18 9.14 -5.93 -52.73
N GLN A 19 9.40 -4.71 -52.22
CA GLN A 19 8.34 -3.76 -51.89
C GLN A 19 7.54 -3.32 -53.11
N CYS A 20 8.21 -3.05 -54.24
CA CYS A 20 7.53 -2.74 -55.49
C CYS A 20 6.70 -3.92 -55.98
N GLY A 21 7.26 -5.14 -55.98
CA GLY A 21 6.51 -6.36 -56.34
C GLY A 21 5.27 -6.57 -55.46
N SER A 22 5.39 -6.32 -54.15
CA SER A 22 4.26 -6.40 -53.22
C SER A 22 3.19 -5.34 -53.48
N LYS A 23 3.59 -4.11 -53.82
CA LYS A 23 2.67 -3.01 -54.10
C LYS A 23 1.91 -3.28 -55.40
N VAL A 24 2.61 -3.68 -56.46
CA VAL A 24 2.03 -4.07 -57.75
C VAL A 24 1.07 -5.25 -57.58
N ALA A 25 1.43 -6.27 -56.79
CA ALA A 25 0.54 -7.39 -56.50
C ALA A 25 -0.75 -6.96 -55.79
N LYS A 26 -0.65 -6.06 -54.79
CA LYS A 26 -1.81 -5.51 -54.08
C LYS A 26 -2.74 -4.78 -55.07
N THR A 27 -2.19 -3.87 -55.87
CA THR A 27 -2.95 -3.13 -56.90
C THR A 27 -3.70 -4.07 -57.85
N ILE A 28 -3.06 -5.16 -58.28
CA ILE A 28 -3.69 -6.14 -59.19
C ILE A 28 -4.70 -7.06 -58.48
N MET A 29 -4.61 -7.24 -57.16
CA MET A 29 -5.63 -8.00 -56.41
C MET A 29 -6.86 -7.19 -56.05
N ASP A 30 -6.68 -5.90 -55.79
CA ASP A 30 -7.80 -4.98 -55.67
C ASP A 30 -8.60 -5.01 -56.99
N LEU A 31 -7.90 -4.98 -58.13
CA LEU A 31 -8.47 -5.20 -59.46
C LEU A 31 -9.16 -6.57 -59.60
N ALA A 32 -8.51 -7.67 -59.22
CA ALA A 32 -9.08 -9.01 -59.30
C ALA A 32 -10.44 -9.09 -58.58
N SER A 33 -10.50 -8.50 -57.39
CA SER A 33 -11.71 -8.41 -56.59
C SER A 33 -12.79 -7.60 -57.31
N SER A 34 -12.44 -6.45 -57.89
CA SER A 34 -13.38 -5.64 -58.67
C SER A 34 -13.89 -6.35 -59.92
N VAL A 35 -13.03 -7.04 -60.68
CA VAL A 35 -13.42 -7.79 -61.88
C VAL A 35 -14.37 -8.93 -61.52
N GLN A 36 -14.09 -9.70 -60.46
CA GLN A 36 -14.96 -10.79 -60.00
C GLN A 36 -16.34 -10.29 -59.59
N LEU A 37 -16.41 -9.17 -58.87
CA LEU A 37 -17.67 -8.54 -58.48
C LEU A 37 -18.40 -7.91 -59.67
N GLY A 38 -17.66 -7.46 -60.69
CA GLY A 38 -18.19 -6.89 -61.92
C GLY A 38 -18.72 -7.92 -62.93
N LYS A 39 -18.20 -9.16 -62.94
CA LYS A 39 -18.56 -10.24 -63.89
C LYS A 39 -20.07 -10.37 -64.17
N PRO A 40 -20.98 -10.36 -63.17
CA PRO A 40 -22.42 -10.42 -63.41
C PRO A 40 -22.95 -9.34 -64.35
N PHE A 41 -22.33 -8.16 -64.37
CA PHE A 41 -22.78 -6.97 -65.08
C PHE A 41 -22.13 -6.78 -66.47
N PHE A 42 -21.23 -7.69 -66.88
CA PHE A 42 -20.48 -7.53 -68.13
C PHE A 42 -21.12 -8.21 -69.35
N THR A 43 -20.92 -7.63 -70.54
CA THR A 43 -21.04 -8.31 -71.84
C THR A 43 -19.69 -8.17 -72.55
N ASP A 44 -19.10 -9.28 -73.01
CA ASP A 44 -17.78 -9.30 -73.66
C ASP A 44 -16.64 -8.61 -72.86
N GLY A 45 -16.74 -8.59 -71.53
CA GLY A 45 -15.70 -8.06 -70.63
C GLY A 45 -15.84 -6.59 -70.22
N GLU A 46 -16.86 -5.90 -70.72
CA GLU A 46 -17.18 -4.52 -70.35
C GLU A 46 -18.57 -4.44 -69.71
N ILE A 47 -18.80 -3.43 -68.86
CA ILE A 47 -20.14 -3.17 -68.33
C ILE A 47 -21.11 -2.93 -69.49
N ASP A 48 -22.20 -3.70 -69.52
CA ASP A 48 -23.28 -3.53 -70.48
C ASP A 48 -24.51 -2.93 -69.78
N PRO A 49 -24.81 -1.64 -70.02
CA PRO A 49 -25.95 -0.96 -69.40
C PRO A 49 -27.31 -1.61 -69.73
N GLU A 50 -27.42 -2.35 -70.85
CA GLU A 50 -28.65 -3.00 -71.27
C GLU A 50 -28.80 -4.45 -70.79
N LYS A 51 -27.73 -5.06 -70.25
CA LYS A 51 -27.77 -6.41 -69.67
C LYS A 51 -28.74 -6.47 -68.49
N THR A 52 -29.42 -7.60 -68.34
CA THR A 52 -30.30 -7.86 -67.21
C THR A 52 -29.66 -8.79 -66.19
N VAL A 53 -29.82 -8.46 -64.91
CA VAL A 53 -29.26 -9.19 -63.77
C VAL A 53 -30.34 -9.45 -62.72
N ASP A 54 -30.47 -10.71 -62.29
CA ASP A 54 -31.32 -11.10 -61.18
C ASP A 54 -30.57 -10.85 -59.87
N ILE A 55 -31.07 -9.92 -59.04
CA ILE A 55 -30.37 -9.52 -57.80
C ILE A 55 -30.32 -10.66 -56.76
N THR A 56 -31.26 -11.60 -56.82
CA THR A 56 -31.28 -12.76 -55.92
C THR A 56 -30.36 -13.89 -56.37
N ASN A 57 -30.00 -13.90 -57.66
CA ASN A 57 -29.04 -14.83 -58.24
C ASN A 57 -28.27 -14.20 -59.40
N LEU A 58 -27.23 -13.43 -59.07
CA LEU A 58 -26.40 -12.71 -60.04
C LEU A 58 -25.69 -13.61 -61.08
N LYS A 59 -25.66 -14.93 -60.87
CA LYS A 59 -25.05 -15.92 -61.78
C LYS A 59 -26.07 -16.69 -62.63
N ALA A 60 -27.36 -16.35 -62.55
CA ALA A 60 -28.39 -17.00 -63.34
C ALA A 60 -28.22 -16.69 -64.84
N ASP A 61 -28.28 -17.73 -65.67
CA ASP A 61 -28.42 -17.57 -67.12
C ASP A 61 -29.71 -16.81 -67.44
N GLU A 62 -29.76 -16.04 -68.53
CA GLU A 62 -30.93 -15.23 -68.92
C GLU A 62 -32.27 -16.01 -68.93
N LYS A 63 -32.22 -17.33 -69.16
CA LYS A 63 -33.40 -18.20 -69.21
C LYS A 63 -33.92 -18.60 -67.82
N ASP A 64 -33.07 -18.51 -66.81
CA ASP A 64 -33.34 -18.93 -65.43
C ASP A 64 -33.51 -17.73 -64.47
N GLN A 65 -33.38 -16.50 -64.98
CA GLN A 65 -33.63 -15.26 -64.22
C GLN A 65 -35.11 -15.11 -63.87
N ASN A 66 -35.42 -14.67 -62.65
CA ASN A 66 -36.79 -14.35 -62.24
C ASN A 66 -37.13 -12.89 -62.62
N PRO A 67 -38.06 -12.64 -63.55
CA PRO A 67 -38.35 -11.28 -64.01
C PRO A 67 -38.79 -10.30 -62.89
N ASN A 68 -39.30 -10.82 -61.77
CA ASN A 68 -39.73 -10.01 -60.61
C ASN A 68 -38.57 -9.56 -59.70
N THR A 69 -37.36 -10.09 -59.91
CA THR A 69 -36.14 -9.70 -59.17
C THR A 69 -35.02 -9.28 -60.13
N THR A 70 -35.33 -9.16 -61.42
CA THR A 70 -34.36 -8.78 -62.44
C THR A 70 -34.40 -7.28 -62.74
N TYR A 71 -33.22 -6.67 -62.84
CA TYR A 71 -33.01 -5.27 -63.21
C TYR A 71 -32.07 -5.14 -64.40
N LYS A 72 -32.15 -4.04 -65.15
CA LYS A 72 -31.07 -3.68 -66.07
C LYS A 72 -29.91 -3.06 -65.30
N VAL A 73 -28.68 -3.29 -65.76
CA VAL A 73 -27.48 -2.72 -65.11
C VAL A 73 -27.56 -1.18 -65.02
N LYS A 74 -28.04 -0.50 -66.06
CA LYS A 74 -28.24 0.96 -66.03
C LYS A 74 -29.21 1.45 -64.96
N ASP A 75 -30.19 0.61 -64.58
CA ASP A 75 -31.18 0.97 -63.58
C ASP A 75 -30.57 0.87 -62.18
N LEU A 76 -29.75 -0.17 -61.93
CA LEU A 76 -28.94 -0.28 -60.71
C LEU A 76 -27.93 0.86 -60.58
N GLN A 77 -27.25 1.20 -61.68
CA GLN A 77 -26.33 2.35 -61.71
C GLN A 77 -27.05 3.66 -61.39
N LYS A 78 -28.23 3.88 -61.96
CA LYS A 78 -29.04 5.06 -61.67
C LYS A 78 -29.49 5.11 -60.20
N MET A 79 -29.76 3.98 -59.57
CA MET A 79 -30.08 3.93 -58.13
C MET A 79 -28.88 4.36 -57.27
N LEU A 80 -27.67 3.94 -57.64
CA LEU A 80 -26.42 4.36 -56.97
C LEU A 80 -26.16 5.86 -57.13
N GLU A 81 -26.29 6.40 -58.34
CA GLU A 81 -26.01 7.82 -58.64
C GLU A 81 -26.96 8.82 -57.95
N ASN A 82 -28.11 8.36 -57.45
CA ASN A 82 -29.12 9.19 -56.79
C ASN A 82 -29.30 8.85 -55.30
N ASP A 83 -28.29 8.23 -54.68
CA ASP A 83 -28.22 7.89 -53.24
C ASP A 83 -29.35 6.96 -52.72
N TYR A 84 -30.12 6.31 -53.60
CA TYR A 84 -31.23 5.44 -53.22
C TYR A 84 -30.79 4.23 -52.39
N ILE A 85 -29.61 3.68 -52.69
CA ILE A 85 -29.08 2.50 -52.01
C ILE A 85 -28.65 2.83 -50.58
N GLU A 86 -28.13 4.04 -50.33
CA GLU A 86 -27.76 4.50 -49.00
C GLU A 86 -29.00 4.70 -48.11
N LEU A 87 -30.04 5.35 -48.65
CA LEU A 87 -31.34 5.53 -47.97
C LEU A 87 -32.01 4.18 -47.65
N LEU A 88 -32.00 3.25 -48.62
CA LEU A 88 -32.52 1.91 -48.42
C LEU A 88 -31.74 1.16 -47.32
N GLN A 89 -30.43 1.34 -47.25
CA GLN A 89 -29.59 0.72 -46.22
C GLN A 89 -29.86 1.30 -44.83
N GLU A 90 -30.15 2.60 -44.72
CA GLU A 90 -30.59 3.24 -43.48
C GLU A 90 -31.93 2.65 -43.00
N ASP A 91 -32.91 2.53 -43.88
CA ASP A 91 -34.21 1.93 -43.56
C ASP A 91 -34.13 0.46 -43.13
N ILE A 92 -33.29 -0.34 -43.80
CA ILE A 92 -33.01 -1.72 -43.40
C ILE A 92 -32.41 -1.73 -41.99
N THR A 93 -31.51 -0.79 -41.67
CA THR A 93 -30.83 -0.69 -40.38
C THR A 93 -31.83 -0.32 -39.28
N GLU A 94 -32.70 0.66 -39.50
CA GLU A 94 -33.76 1.03 -38.56
C GLU A 94 -34.67 -0.15 -38.22
N VAL A 95 -35.04 -0.95 -39.22
CA VAL A 95 -35.82 -2.17 -39.04
C VAL A 95 -35.07 -3.23 -38.24
N GLN A 96 -33.79 -3.45 -38.54
CA GLN A 96 -32.98 -4.47 -37.85
C GLN A 96 -32.76 -4.16 -36.36
N TYR A 97 -32.59 -2.88 -36.01
CA TYR A 97 -32.38 -2.45 -34.62
C TYR A 97 -33.66 -2.06 -33.89
N GLY A 98 -34.82 -2.08 -34.57
CA GLY A 98 -36.11 -1.72 -33.98
C GLY A 98 -36.26 -0.23 -33.68
N TYR A 99 -35.61 0.63 -34.48
CA TYR A 99 -35.64 2.09 -34.35
C TYR A 99 -36.68 2.78 -35.24
N TYR A 100 -37.48 2.02 -36.00
CA TYR A 100 -38.56 2.56 -36.82
C TYR A 100 -39.83 2.82 -35.99
N ASP A 101 -40.57 3.88 -36.32
CA ASP A 101 -41.83 4.20 -35.65
C ASP A 101 -42.99 3.43 -36.29
N GLU A 102 -43.58 2.48 -35.56
CA GLU A 102 -44.82 1.79 -35.99
C GLU A 102 -46.00 2.76 -36.16
N GLY A 103 -45.92 3.98 -35.63
CA GLY A 103 -46.94 5.03 -35.73
C GLY A 103 -46.90 5.88 -37.01
N GLU A 104 -45.84 5.83 -37.83
CA GLU A 104 -45.78 6.48 -39.16
C GLU A 104 -46.41 5.63 -40.29
N VAL A 105 -46.85 4.42 -39.94
CA VAL A 105 -47.47 3.44 -40.81
C VAL A 105 -48.94 3.86 -41.01
N GLY A 106 -49.25 4.58 -42.11
CA GLY A 106 -50.59 5.12 -42.40
C GLY A 106 -51.72 4.07 -42.48
N GLU A 107 -52.98 4.50 -42.68
CA GLU A 107 -54.12 3.57 -42.86
C GLU A 107 -53.92 2.69 -44.10
N TYR A 108 -53.53 1.43 -43.90
CA TYR A 108 -53.44 0.43 -44.97
C TYR A 108 -54.77 -0.31 -45.18
N SER A 109 -54.92 -0.96 -46.34
CA SER A 109 -56.03 -1.87 -46.63
C SER A 109 -56.07 -3.03 -45.62
N ASP A 110 -57.25 -3.65 -45.44
CA ASP A 110 -57.45 -4.83 -44.57
C ASP A 110 -56.44 -5.97 -44.88
N GLU A 111 -55.95 -6.04 -46.13
CA GLU A 111 -54.95 -7.02 -46.60
C GLU A 111 -53.55 -6.81 -45.99
N MET A 112 -53.19 -5.59 -45.56
CA MET A 112 -51.85 -5.29 -45.02
C MET A 112 -51.72 -5.58 -43.53
N ALA A 113 -52.85 -5.74 -42.82
CA ALA A 113 -52.90 -6.00 -41.39
C ALA A 113 -52.28 -7.36 -40.98
N GLU A 114 -52.13 -8.27 -41.95
CA GLU A 114 -51.55 -9.61 -41.73
C GLU A 114 -50.01 -9.61 -41.73
N PHE A 115 -49.36 -8.50 -42.10
CA PHE A 115 -47.90 -8.37 -42.19
C PHE A 115 -47.28 -7.74 -40.94
N SER A 116 -45.99 -8.03 -40.67
CA SER A 116 -45.27 -7.46 -39.52
C SER A 116 -45.08 -5.94 -39.66
N GLY A 117 -44.97 -5.22 -38.54
CA GLY A 117 -44.72 -3.76 -38.54
C GLY A 117 -43.48 -3.36 -39.34
N SER A 118 -42.44 -4.19 -39.32
CA SER A 118 -41.23 -4.03 -40.15
C SER A 118 -41.50 -4.13 -41.65
N PHE A 119 -42.37 -5.06 -42.07
CA PHE A 119 -42.77 -5.19 -43.47
C PHE A 119 -43.63 -3.99 -43.89
N GLN A 120 -44.58 -3.59 -43.04
CA GLN A 120 -45.44 -2.43 -43.29
C GLN A 120 -44.63 -1.14 -43.45
N TYR A 121 -43.62 -0.92 -42.60
CA TYR A 121 -42.71 0.21 -42.68
C TYR A 121 -41.93 0.25 -44.00
N LEU A 122 -41.25 -0.84 -44.35
CA LEU A 122 -40.49 -0.94 -45.61
C LEU A 122 -41.39 -0.83 -46.85
N TYR A 123 -42.63 -1.33 -46.76
CA TYR A 123 -43.61 -1.23 -47.82
C TYR A 123 -44.16 0.21 -47.98
N SER A 124 -44.31 1.01 -46.91
CA SER A 124 -44.65 2.45 -47.02
C SER A 124 -43.64 3.18 -47.88
N LYS A 125 -42.36 2.91 -47.61
CA LYS A 125 -41.23 3.59 -48.25
C LYS A 125 -40.88 3.04 -49.63
N ARG A 126 -41.61 2.06 -50.16
CA ARG A 126 -41.29 1.43 -51.47
C ARG A 126 -41.12 2.43 -52.63
N LYS A 127 -41.85 3.54 -52.65
CA LYS A 127 -41.70 4.58 -53.69
C LYS A 127 -40.45 5.45 -53.51
N GLU A 128 -39.95 5.54 -52.28
CA GLU A 128 -38.73 6.25 -51.92
C GLU A 128 -37.52 5.33 -52.10
N ASN A 129 -37.68 4.04 -51.81
CA ASN A 129 -36.62 3.04 -51.83
C ASN A 129 -36.42 2.34 -53.18
N GLU A 130 -37.48 2.20 -53.98
CA GLU A 130 -37.43 1.52 -55.27
C GLU A 130 -37.66 2.54 -56.41
N ALA A 131 -36.57 3.17 -56.85
CA ALA A 131 -36.62 4.21 -57.88
C ALA A 131 -37.00 3.71 -59.28
N VAL A 132 -36.80 2.42 -59.54
CA VAL A 132 -37.05 1.75 -60.84
C VAL A 132 -37.75 0.43 -60.58
N LYS A 133 -38.64 0.04 -61.50
CA LYS A 133 -39.35 -1.23 -61.47
C LYS A 133 -38.49 -2.36 -62.02
N THR A 134 -38.77 -3.58 -61.58
CA THR A 134 -38.15 -4.81 -62.09
C THR A 134 -38.52 -5.06 -63.56
N GLN A 135 -37.88 -6.03 -64.20
CA GLN A 135 -38.18 -6.43 -65.58
C GLN A 135 -39.65 -6.85 -65.78
N ALA A 136 -40.31 -7.38 -64.75
CA ALA A 136 -41.74 -7.70 -64.75
C ALA A 136 -42.66 -6.46 -64.72
N GLY A 137 -42.13 -5.27 -64.43
CA GLY A 137 -42.89 -4.01 -64.36
C GLY A 137 -43.52 -3.72 -62.99
N GLU A 138 -43.16 -4.48 -61.95
CA GLU A 138 -43.61 -4.34 -60.56
C GLU A 138 -42.43 -4.00 -59.63
N TYR A 139 -42.73 -3.48 -58.43
CA TYR A 139 -41.75 -3.24 -57.36
C TYR A 139 -41.49 -4.54 -56.57
N LEU A 140 -40.30 -4.71 -55.99
CA LEU A 140 -39.93 -5.82 -55.10
C LEU A 140 -40.89 -5.90 -53.90
N ALA A 141 -41.30 -4.76 -53.36
CA ALA A 141 -42.32 -4.67 -52.31
C ALA A 141 -43.66 -5.27 -52.75
N ASP A 142 -44.10 -5.01 -53.98
CA ASP A 142 -45.35 -5.56 -54.51
C ASP A 142 -45.21 -7.08 -54.77
N TYR A 143 -44.05 -7.53 -55.26
CA TYR A 143 -43.74 -8.95 -55.45
C TYR A 143 -43.70 -9.74 -54.13
N ALA A 144 -43.08 -9.17 -53.08
CA ALA A 144 -43.04 -9.76 -51.74
C ALA A 144 -44.44 -9.83 -51.10
N MET A 145 -45.26 -8.80 -51.30
CA MET A 145 -46.65 -8.78 -50.80
C MET A 145 -47.51 -9.88 -51.45
N GLN A 146 -47.30 -10.19 -52.73
CA GLN A 146 -48.01 -11.26 -53.43
C GLN A 146 -47.52 -12.67 -53.07
N ASN A 147 -46.33 -12.80 -52.46
CA ASN A 147 -45.67 -14.09 -52.17
C ASN A 147 -45.13 -14.20 -50.72
N PRO A 148 -45.93 -13.87 -49.69
CA PRO A 148 -45.45 -13.67 -48.32
C PRO A 148 -44.85 -14.91 -47.66
N ASP A 149 -45.30 -16.11 -48.05
CA ASP A 149 -44.82 -17.38 -47.47
C ASP A 149 -43.45 -17.82 -48.00
N THR A 150 -42.99 -17.22 -49.09
CA THR A 150 -41.80 -17.67 -49.83
C THR A 150 -40.75 -16.59 -50.04
N VAL A 151 -41.12 -15.32 -49.88
CA VAL A 151 -40.28 -14.17 -50.20
C VAL A 151 -40.29 -13.17 -49.06
N SER A 152 -39.10 -12.74 -48.63
CA SER A 152 -38.90 -11.77 -47.55
C SER A 152 -38.49 -10.42 -48.14
N LEU A 153 -39.29 -9.38 -47.93
CA LEU A 153 -39.01 -8.04 -48.47
C LEU A 153 -37.66 -7.48 -47.99
N ILE A 154 -37.33 -7.68 -46.72
CA ILE A 154 -36.05 -7.22 -46.16
C ILE A 154 -34.87 -7.96 -46.81
N ASP A 155 -35.03 -9.23 -47.16
CA ASP A 155 -33.96 -9.99 -47.82
C ASP A 155 -33.83 -9.60 -49.30
N LEU A 156 -34.95 -9.36 -50.00
CA LEU A 156 -34.91 -8.78 -51.36
C LEU A 156 -34.23 -7.41 -51.40
N TYR A 157 -34.49 -6.54 -50.41
CA TYR A 157 -33.82 -5.26 -50.31
C TYR A 157 -32.33 -5.39 -49.98
N LYS A 158 -31.94 -6.35 -49.12
CA LYS A 158 -30.51 -6.66 -48.90
C LYS A 158 -29.85 -7.18 -50.18
N ASP A 159 -30.53 -8.01 -50.95
CA ASP A 159 -30.02 -8.53 -52.23
C ASP A 159 -29.87 -7.39 -53.25
N LEU A 160 -30.80 -6.43 -53.29
CA LEU A 160 -30.70 -5.22 -54.12
C LEU A 160 -29.50 -4.35 -53.70
N VAL A 161 -29.37 -4.07 -52.40
CA VAL A 161 -28.23 -3.31 -51.84
C VAL A 161 -26.91 -4.03 -52.15
N SER A 162 -26.85 -5.35 -51.96
CA SER A 162 -25.68 -6.17 -52.26
C SER A 162 -25.31 -6.11 -53.74
N ALA A 163 -26.27 -6.30 -54.64
CA ALA A 163 -26.03 -6.22 -56.09
C ALA A 163 -25.55 -4.83 -56.51
N ALA A 164 -26.16 -3.76 -55.98
CA ALA A 164 -25.75 -2.40 -56.26
C ALA A 164 -24.37 -2.07 -55.68
N GLN A 165 -24.06 -2.48 -54.46
CA GLN A 165 -22.74 -2.29 -53.84
C GLN A 165 -21.63 -3.07 -54.57
N GLN A 166 -21.92 -4.24 -55.14
CA GLN A 166 -20.97 -4.95 -56.00
C GLN A 166 -20.65 -4.16 -57.28
N LEU A 167 -21.67 -3.54 -57.88
CA LEU A 167 -21.51 -2.65 -59.03
C LEU A 167 -20.77 -1.35 -58.66
N GLU A 168 -21.08 -0.75 -57.51
CA GLU A 168 -20.38 0.41 -56.96
C GLU A 168 -18.92 0.09 -56.67
N HIS A 169 -18.62 -1.07 -56.07
CA HIS A 169 -17.26 -1.52 -55.81
C HIS A 169 -16.46 -1.67 -57.12
N TYR A 170 -17.10 -2.13 -58.20
CA TYR A 170 -16.44 -2.11 -59.50
C TYR A 170 -16.13 -0.66 -59.93
N PHE A 171 -17.09 0.27 -59.90
CA PHE A 171 -16.86 1.66 -60.31
C PHE A 171 -15.87 2.41 -59.42
N ALA A 172 -15.84 2.14 -58.12
CA ALA A 172 -14.97 2.82 -57.17
C ALA A 172 -13.51 2.35 -57.24
N TYR A 173 -13.26 1.11 -57.66
CA TYR A 173 -11.91 0.50 -57.63
C TYR A 173 -11.35 0.19 -59.02
N PHE A 174 -12.18 -0.19 -59.99
CA PHE A 174 -11.74 -0.49 -61.37
C PHE A 174 -11.64 0.76 -62.25
N ASN A 175 -12.66 1.63 -62.24
CA ASN A 175 -12.70 2.85 -63.07
C ASN A 175 -11.48 3.79 -62.85
N PRO A 176 -10.99 4.00 -61.60
CA PRO A 176 -9.75 4.77 -61.41
C PRO A 176 -8.51 4.09 -62.00
N MET A 177 -8.46 2.75 -62.01
CA MET A 177 -7.32 2.01 -62.57
C MET A 177 -7.26 2.05 -64.09
N GLU A 178 -8.40 2.23 -64.76
CA GLU A 178 -8.51 2.39 -66.21
C GLU A 178 -7.82 3.69 -66.71
N HIS A 179 -7.70 4.70 -65.84
CA HIS A 179 -7.23 6.03 -66.25
C HIS A 179 -6.14 6.67 -65.36
N GLN A 180 -5.76 6.07 -64.21
CA GLN A 180 -4.86 6.71 -63.22
C GLN A 180 -3.86 5.76 -62.53
N SER A 181 -3.32 4.75 -63.22
CA SER A 181 -2.33 3.82 -62.64
C SER A 181 -1.01 3.78 -63.42
N ASN A 182 0.11 3.71 -62.71
CA ASN A 182 1.42 3.40 -63.30
C ASN A 182 1.56 1.90 -63.61
N VAL A 183 0.68 1.03 -63.08
CA VAL A 183 0.62 -0.40 -63.42
C VAL A 183 -0.25 -0.58 -64.66
N MET A 184 0.31 -1.20 -65.67
CA MET A 184 -0.38 -1.62 -66.90
C MET A 184 -0.58 -3.13 -66.87
N PHE A 185 -1.79 -3.61 -67.15
CA PHE A 185 -2.08 -5.04 -67.15
C PHE A 185 -2.99 -5.46 -68.30
N VAL A 186 -2.91 -6.74 -68.66
CA VAL A 186 -3.97 -7.45 -69.38
C VAL A 186 -4.12 -8.85 -68.79
N VAL A 187 -5.36 -9.22 -68.51
CA VAL A 187 -5.75 -10.53 -68.01
C VAL A 187 -6.73 -11.15 -69.00
N GLU A 188 -6.36 -12.28 -69.58
CA GLU A 188 -7.21 -13.07 -70.45
C GLU A 188 -7.84 -14.19 -69.63
N ASP A 189 -9.17 -14.24 -69.59
CA ASP A 189 -9.93 -15.39 -69.11
C ASP A 189 -9.97 -16.43 -70.24
N LEU A 190 -9.25 -17.54 -70.07
CA LEU A 190 -9.11 -18.56 -71.11
C LEU A 190 -10.35 -19.45 -71.24
N ASP A 191 -11.24 -19.43 -70.24
CA ASP A 191 -12.50 -20.17 -70.27
C ASP A 191 -13.57 -19.40 -71.08
N GLU A 192 -13.64 -18.07 -70.88
CA GLU A 192 -14.63 -17.19 -71.52
C GLU A 192 -14.11 -16.52 -72.81
N GLY A 193 -12.78 -16.44 -73.01
CA GLY A 193 -12.17 -15.73 -74.15
C GLY A 193 -12.22 -14.21 -74.03
N VAL A 194 -12.38 -13.70 -72.82
CA VAL A 194 -12.57 -12.28 -72.48
C VAL A 194 -11.27 -11.66 -71.98
N PHE A 195 -11.00 -10.40 -72.34
CA PHE A 195 -9.79 -9.67 -71.94
C PHE A 195 -10.14 -8.51 -71.02
N TYR A 196 -9.45 -8.43 -69.88
CA TYR A 196 -9.54 -7.32 -68.92
C TYR A 196 -8.24 -6.53 -68.95
N THR A 197 -8.28 -5.25 -69.29
CA THR A 197 -7.08 -4.41 -69.40
C THR A 197 -7.39 -2.96 -69.01
N ASN A 198 -6.39 -2.25 -68.50
CA ASN A 198 -6.42 -0.80 -68.34
C ASN A 198 -5.61 -0.05 -69.42
N VAL A 199 -5.21 -0.75 -70.49
CA VAL A 199 -4.39 -0.19 -71.57
C VAL A 199 -5.22 -0.16 -72.86
N PRO A 200 -5.50 1.04 -73.42
CA PRO A 200 -6.13 1.15 -74.72
C PRO A 200 -5.30 0.45 -75.81
N GLY A 201 -5.94 -0.38 -76.62
CA GLY A 201 -5.31 -1.20 -77.67
C GLY A 201 -4.94 -2.64 -77.25
N TRP A 202 -5.17 -3.03 -75.98
CA TRP A 202 -4.94 -4.40 -75.49
C TRP A 202 -6.24 -5.20 -75.30
N GLU A 203 -7.36 -4.73 -75.85
CA GLU A 203 -8.70 -5.33 -75.71
C GLU A 203 -8.81 -6.70 -76.41
N LYS A 204 -7.85 -7.04 -77.29
CA LYS A 204 -7.73 -8.34 -77.95
C LYS A 204 -6.47 -9.10 -77.53
N GLY A 205 -5.96 -8.76 -76.37
CA GLY A 205 -4.73 -9.30 -75.81
C GLY A 205 -3.52 -8.38 -75.98
N PHE A 206 -2.43 -8.82 -75.38
CA PHE A 206 -1.17 -8.09 -75.33
C PHE A 206 -0.58 -7.81 -76.73
N SER A 207 -0.38 -6.54 -77.05
CA SER A 207 0.29 -6.11 -78.28
C SER A 207 1.76 -5.71 -78.01
N PRO A 208 2.76 -6.40 -78.60
CA PRO A 208 4.17 -6.08 -78.43
C PRO A 208 4.57 -4.71 -78.98
N ASP A 209 3.89 -4.23 -80.03
CA ASP A 209 4.19 -2.98 -80.72
C ASP A 209 3.90 -1.75 -79.84
N ALA A 210 3.02 -1.90 -78.84
CA ALA A 210 2.70 -0.85 -77.85
C ALA A 210 3.85 -0.58 -76.86
N ILE A 211 4.89 -1.43 -76.85
CA ILE A 211 6.00 -1.39 -75.89
C ILE A 211 7.30 -0.88 -76.55
N GLU A 212 7.28 -0.69 -77.87
CA GLU A 212 8.42 -0.23 -78.65
C GLU A 212 8.81 1.19 -78.20
N GLY A 213 9.89 1.30 -77.40
CA GLY A 213 10.39 2.55 -76.82
C GLY A 213 10.30 2.67 -75.29
N MET A 214 9.63 1.76 -74.59
CA MET A 214 9.60 1.76 -73.12
C MET A 214 10.83 1.04 -72.52
N GLU A 215 11.94 1.76 -72.37
CA GLU A 215 13.17 1.20 -71.79
C GLU A 215 13.10 1.10 -70.24
N LYS A 216 13.51 -0.07 -69.72
CA LYS A 216 13.69 -0.46 -68.30
C LYS A 216 12.44 -0.46 -67.42
N LYS A 217 11.73 -1.60 -67.35
CA LYS A 217 10.49 -1.77 -66.56
C LYS A 217 10.38 -3.18 -65.97
N LEU A 218 9.74 -3.29 -64.80
CA LEU A 218 9.23 -4.54 -64.24
C LEU A 218 8.26 -5.16 -65.24
N PHE A 219 8.52 -6.41 -65.65
CA PHE A 219 7.69 -7.15 -66.60
C PHE A 219 7.45 -8.56 -66.08
N PHE A 220 6.18 -8.92 -65.93
CA PHE A 220 5.78 -10.25 -65.49
C PHE A 220 4.63 -10.76 -66.36
N GLN A 221 4.82 -11.89 -67.00
CA GLN A 221 3.76 -12.59 -67.73
C GLN A 221 3.66 -14.01 -67.19
N ALA A 222 2.43 -14.48 -66.95
CA ALA A 222 2.17 -15.83 -66.48
C ALA A 222 0.91 -16.40 -67.13
N GLU A 223 0.93 -17.70 -67.42
CA GLU A 223 -0.22 -18.45 -67.91
C GLU A 223 -0.54 -19.57 -66.93
N ARG A 224 -1.81 -19.67 -66.53
CA ARG A 224 -2.36 -20.72 -65.67
C ARG A 224 -3.30 -21.60 -66.48
N LYS A 225 -3.15 -22.91 -66.31
CA LYS A 225 -4.10 -23.91 -66.78
C LYS A 225 -4.46 -24.87 -65.64
N ASN A 226 -5.75 -25.14 -65.47
CA ASN A 226 -6.32 -26.01 -64.45
C ASN A 226 -5.82 -25.68 -63.02
N GLY A 227 -5.73 -24.39 -62.68
CA GLY A 227 -5.28 -23.93 -61.37
C GLY A 227 -3.74 -23.83 -61.22
N THR A 228 -2.97 -24.43 -62.12
CA THR A 228 -1.50 -24.48 -62.07
C THR A 228 -0.84 -23.57 -63.10
N PHE A 229 0.21 -22.84 -62.69
CA PHE A 229 1.04 -22.06 -63.61
C PHE A 229 1.84 -22.96 -64.55
N THR A 230 1.64 -22.78 -65.85
CA THR A 230 2.26 -23.57 -66.92
C THR A 230 3.45 -22.88 -67.56
N GLU A 231 3.41 -21.55 -67.69
CA GLU A 231 4.49 -20.76 -68.28
C GLU A 231 4.55 -19.40 -67.61
N TYR A 232 5.75 -18.86 -67.42
CA TYR A 232 5.93 -17.46 -67.03
C TYR A 232 7.18 -16.87 -67.69
N LYS A 233 7.14 -15.57 -67.93
CA LYS A 233 8.25 -14.78 -68.48
C LYS A 233 8.55 -13.63 -67.54
N MET A 234 9.84 -13.50 -67.25
CA MET A 234 10.44 -12.46 -66.42
C MET A 234 11.53 -11.79 -67.24
N LYS A 235 11.72 -10.48 -67.06
CA LYS A 235 12.72 -9.74 -67.84
C LYS A 235 14.03 -9.58 -67.08
N ASN A 236 13.98 -9.29 -65.78
CA ASN A 236 15.15 -8.90 -65.00
C ASN A 236 15.56 -9.90 -63.90
N ASN A 237 14.71 -10.89 -63.61
CA ASN A 237 14.81 -11.84 -62.51
C ASN A 237 15.06 -11.15 -61.16
N SER A 238 14.28 -10.10 -60.89
CA SER A 238 14.39 -9.25 -59.69
C SER A 238 13.60 -9.77 -58.50
N ASP A 239 13.86 -9.22 -57.29
CA ASP A 239 13.10 -9.59 -56.08
C ASP A 239 11.60 -9.24 -56.24
N ALA A 240 11.28 -8.19 -57.01
CA ALA A 240 9.91 -7.84 -57.37
C ALA A 240 9.24 -8.92 -58.24
N GLU A 241 9.91 -9.39 -59.29
CA GLU A 241 9.39 -10.41 -60.19
C GLU A 241 9.25 -11.76 -59.48
N GLU A 242 10.21 -12.13 -58.61
CA GLU A 242 10.12 -13.33 -57.79
C GLU A 242 8.94 -13.26 -56.80
N TYR A 243 8.70 -12.09 -56.21
CA TYR A 243 7.52 -11.87 -55.38
C TYR A 243 6.22 -12.08 -56.17
N LEU A 244 6.07 -11.42 -57.33
CA LEU A 244 4.88 -11.55 -58.17
C LEU A 244 4.64 -13.01 -58.56
N ARG A 245 5.69 -13.73 -58.96
CA ARG A 245 5.59 -15.16 -59.26
C ARG A 245 5.06 -15.96 -58.09
N ASN A 246 5.66 -15.81 -56.91
CA ASN A 246 5.24 -16.56 -55.73
C ASN A 246 3.81 -16.19 -55.32
N TYR A 247 3.49 -14.90 -55.35
CA TYR A 247 2.19 -14.38 -54.96
C TYR A 247 1.08 -14.88 -55.88
N PHE A 248 1.21 -14.69 -57.20
CA PHE A 248 0.19 -15.16 -58.13
C PHE A 248 0.21 -16.68 -58.29
N SER A 249 1.25 -17.42 -57.88
CA SER A 249 1.18 -18.90 -57.91
C SER A 249 0.01 -19.43 -57.09
N TYR A 250 -0.32 -18.75 -55.99
CA TYR A 250 -1.39 -19.15 -55.06
C TYR A 250 -2.68 -18.37 -55.23
N ASN A 251 -2.66 -17.23 -55.93
CA ASN A 251 -3.80 -16.35 -56.05
C ASN A 251 -4.13 -16.13 -57.54
N CYS A 252 -5.32 -16.52 -57.96
CA CYS A 252 -5.86 -16.26 -59.30
C CYS A 252 -6.64 -14.95 -59.34
N ILE A 253 -6.79 -14.38 -60.54
CA ILE A 253 -7.52 -13.13 -60.78
C ILE A 253 -8.91 -13.42 -61.32
N VAL A 254 -9.01 -14.12 -62.46
CA VAL A 254 -10.30 -14.36 -63.15
C VAL A 254 -10.81 -15.78 -62.97
N GLY A 255 -9.93 -16.78 -62.87
CA GLY A 255 -10.33 -18.17 -62.80
C GLY A 255 -9.19 -19.19 -62.78
N GLN A 256 -9.52 -20.46 -63.02
CA GLN A 256 -8.53 -21.55 -63.03
C GLN A 256 -7.71 -21.59 -64.32
N ASN A 257 -8.21 -20.98 -65.40
CA ASN A 257 -7.53 -20.82 -66.68
C ASN A 257 -7.42 -19.32 -67.00
N GLU A 258 -6.23 -18.75 -66.83
CA GLU A 258 -6.02 -17.31 -67.03
C GLU A 258 -4.62 -17.04 -67.60
N LYS A 259 -4.48 -15.93 -68.32
CA LYS A 259 -3.18 -15.42 -68.74
C LYS A 259 -3.03 -13.97 -68.32
N LEU A 260 -2.06 -13.72 -67.46
CA LEU A 260 -1.78 -12.43 -66.85
C LEU A 260 -0.53 -11.83 -67.47
N THR A 261 -0.59 -10.58 -67.88
CA THR A 261 0.58 -9.77 -68.26
C THR A 261 0.57 -8.48 -67.47
N LEU A 262 1.66 -8.19 -66.76
CA LEU A 262 1.87 -7.03 -65.90
C LEU A 262 3.10 -6.26 -66.32
N MET A 263 2.95 -4.94 -66.35
CA MET A 263 4.01 -3.99 -66.66
C MET A 263 3.91 -2.78 -65.75
N LEU A 264 5.05 -2.23 -65.34
CA LEU A 264 5.08 -0.99 -64.57
C LEU A 264 5.69 0.14 -65.39
N ASN A 265 4.99 1.27 -65.52
CA ASN A 265 5.52 2.46 -66.17
C ASN A 265 6.61 3.13 -65.29
N ALA A 266 7.88 2.85 -65.58
CA ALA A 266 9.03 3.40 -64.85
C ALA A 266 9.24 4.93 -64.98
N GLU A 267 8.43 5.65 -65.78
CA GLU A 267 8.41 7.12 -65.77
C GLU A 267 7.50 7.69 -64.68
N TYR A 268 6.66 6.83 -64.07
CA TYR A 268 5.69 7.18 -63.03
C TYR A 268 4.91 8.47 -63.29
N PRO A 269 4.24 8.62 -64.46
CA PRO A 269 3.49 9.83 -64.79
C PRO A 269 2.24 10.06 -63.92
N MET A 270 1.72 9.02 -63.27
CA MET A 270 0.53 9.11 -62.41
C MET A 270 0.91 9.24 -60.93
N ASP A 271 0.22 10.10 -60.19
CA ASP A 271 0.40 10.31 -58.75
C ASP A 271 -0.24 9.18 -57.91
N ASP A 272 0.09 7.92 -58.23
CA ASP A 272 -0.41 6.74 -57.52
C ASP A 272 0.49 6.32 -56.35
N GLU A 273 0.07 5.29 -55.61
CA GLU A 273 0.81 4.81 -54.44
C GLU A 273 2.22 4.30 -54.79
N ILE A 274 2.41 3.83 -56.02
CA ILE A 274 3.70 3.33 -56.50
C ILE A 274 4.64 4.50 -56.78
N PHE A 275 4.16 5.63 -57.31
CA PHE A 275 4.92 6.86 -57.46
C PHE A 275 5.44 7.39 -56.12
N TYR A 276 4.58 7.48 -55.10
CA TYR A 276 5.01 7.94 -53.77
C TYR A 276 6.04 6.97 -53.15
N SER A 277 5.82 5.66 -53.29
CA SER A 277 6.76 4.66 -52.79
C SER A 277 8.12 4.73 -53.49
N HIS A 278 8.12 4.92 -54.82
CA HIS A 278 9.34 5.17 -55.59
C HIS A 278 10.05 6.45 -55.12
N LYS A 279 9.31 7.55 -54.94
CA LYS A 279 9.85 8.85 -54.49
C LYS A 279 10.52 8.72 -53.12
N TYR A 280 9.87 8.05 -52.16
CA TYR A 280 10.45 7.81 -50.84
C TYR A 280 11.67 6.89 -50.92
N PHE A 281 11.62 5.83 -51.73
CA PHE A 281 12.76 4.96 -51.96
C PHE A 281 13.95 5.73 -52.56
N ALA A 282 13.74 6.54 -53.59
CA ALA A 282 14.79 7.36 -54.21
C ALA A 282 15.41 8.35 -53.21
N GLN A 283 14.60 8.93 -52.33
CA GLN A 283 15.08 9.85 -51.31
C GLN A 283 15.92 9.16 -50.23
N TYR A 284 15.47 8.00 -49.72
CA TYR A 284 16.01 7.38 -48.51
C TYR A 284 16.91 6.16 -48.72
N SER A 285 16.84 5.46 -49.86
CA SER A 285 17.60 4.23 -50.14
C SER A 285 19.12 4.43 -49.97
N GLN A 286 19.64 5.57 -50.41
CA GLN A 286 21.05 5.96 -50.26
C GLN A 286 21.50 6.08 -48.79
N TRP A 287 20.58 6.35 -47.86
CA TRP A 287 20.86 6.49 -46.44
C TRP A 287 20.77 5.17 -45.68
N GLY A 288 20.26 4.09 -46.29
CA GLY A 288 20.04 2.81 -45.61
C GLY A 288 21.30 2.26 -44.93
N ASN A 289 22.43 2.23 -45.66
CA ASN A 289 23.71 1.79 -45.11
C ASN A 289 24.23 2.70 -43.99
N VAL A 290 23.97 4.01 -44.09
CA VAL A 290 24.32 4.99 -43.05
C VAL A 290 23.49 4.74 -41.80
N PHE A 291 22.18 4.51 -41.93
CA PHE A 291 21.30 4.19 -40.80
C PHE A 291 21.69 2.88 -40.12
N LEU A 292 22.02 1.84 -40.89
CA LEU A 292 22.51 0.56 -40.35
C LEU A 292 23.81 0.74 -39.57
N LEU A 293 24.77 1.48 -40.14
CA LEU A 293 26.03 1.80 -39.47
C LEU A 293 25.79 2.58 -38.18
N CYS A 294 24.99 3.65 -38.23
CA CYS A 294 24.65 4.48 -37.06
C CYS A 294 23.95 3.65 -35.97
N SER A 295 23.05 2.73 -36.35
CA SER A 295 22.37 1.82 -35.43
C SER A 295 23.34 0.86 -34.75
N GLY A 296 24.29 0.29 -35.52
CA GLY A 296 25.35 -0.55 -34.98
C GLY A 296 26.26 0.20 -34.00
N VAL A 297 26.69 1.41 -34.34
CA VAL A 297 27.50 2.27 -33.46
C VAL A 297 26.72 2.62 -32.19
N SER A 298 25.44 2.99 -32.32
CA SER A 298 24.55 3.31 -31.19
C SER A 298 24.39 2.12 -30.24
N LEU A 299 24.22 0.90 -30.77
CA LEU A 299 24.11 -0.31 -29.97
C LEU A 299 25.39 -0.55 -29.15
N VAL A 300 26.56 -0.42 -29.76
CA VAL A 300 27.85 -0.58 -29.08
C VAL A 300 28.02 0.47 -27.98
N LEU A 301 27.72 1.75 -28.28
CA LEU A 301 27.78 2.83 -27.29
C LEU A 301 26.78 2.61 -26.15
N GLY A 302 25.57 2.12 -26.44
CA GLY A 302 24.55 1.78 -25.47
C GLY A 302 25.01 0.68 -24.50
N ILE A 303 25.58 -0.41 -25.04
CA ILE A 303 26.15 -1.49 -24.23
C ILE A 303 27.29 -0.97 -23.34
N LEU A 304 28.20 -0.18 -23.90
CA LEU A 304 29.29 0.45 -23.13
C LEU A 304 28.75 1.34 -22.01
N MET A 305 27.72 2.14 -22.27
CA MET A 305 27.07 2.98 -21.26
C MET A 305 26.43 2.15 -20.15
N VAL A 306 25.71 1.08 -20.47
CA VAL A 306 25.11 0.17 -19.48
C VAL A 306 26.19 -0.46 -18.60
N ILE A 307 27.31 -0.90 -19.18
CA ILE A 307 28.46 -1.44 -18.43
C ILE A 307 29.04 -0.38 -17.50
N LEU A 308 29.29 0.84 -18.00
CA LEU A 308 29.84 1.95 -17.21
C LEU A 308 28.90 2.32 -16.05
N LEU A 309 27.60 2.46 -16.31
CA LEU A 309 26.59 2.73 -15.30
C LEU A 309 26.51 1.60 -14.28
N SER A 310 26.61 0.34 -14.70
CA SER A 310 26.64 -0.81 -13.80
C SER A 310 27.87 -0.84 -12.90
N VAL A 311 29.03 -0.40 -13.37
CA VAL A 311 30.23 -0.31 -12.54
C VAL A 311 30.12 0.86 -11.55
N GLN A 312 29.63 2.02 -12.00
CA GLN A 312 29.60 3.25 -11.19
C GLN A 312 28.40 3.34 -10.24
N THR A 313 27.27 2.71 -10.56
CA THR A 313 26.04 2.80 -9.76
C THR A 313 26.30 2.37 -8.32
N GLY A 314 25.78 3.17 -7.39
CA GLY A 314 25.93 3.00 -5.95
C GLY A 314 27.22 3.57 -5.35
N ARG A 315 28.22 3.99 -6.13
CA ARG A 315 29.46 4.58 -5.58
C ARG A 315 29.34 6.10 -5.47
N VAL A 316 29.60 6.66 -4.29
CA VAL A 316 29.67 8.11 -4.08
C VAL A 316 31.11 8.60 -4.25
N ARG A 317 31.28 9.77 -4.89
CA ARG A 317 32.60 10.31 -5.32
C ARG A 317 33.54 10.61 -4.15
N GLN A 318 33.00 10.86 -2.95
CA GLN A 318 33.78 11.15 -1.74
C GLN A 318 34.41 9.89 -1.13
N ASP A 319 33.62 8.84 -0.88
CA ASP A 319 34.08 7.74 -0.02
C ASP A 319 34.30 6.42 -0.79
N ARG A 320 33.89 6.36 -2.07
CA ARG A 320 33.84 5.13 -2.92
C ARG A 320 33.03 3.97 -2.32
N GLU A 321 32.38 4.17 -1.17
CA GLU A 321 31.50 3.20 -0.54
C GLU A 321 30.15 3.09 -1.26
N LEU A 322 29.46 1.98 -1.00
CA LEU A 322 28.18 1.66 -1.62
C LEU A 322 27.02 2.32 -0.86
N HIS A 323 26.38 3.30 -1.48
CA HIS A 323 25.17 3.94 -0.97
C HIS A 323 23.93 3.50 -1.76
N LEU A 324 22.92 3.07 -1.02
CA LEU A 324 21.58 2.77 -1.55
C LEU A 324 20.80 4.08 -1.72
N ARG A 325 20.04 4.20 -2.81
CA ARG A 325 19.19 5.37 -3.07
C ARG A 325 17.79 5.17 -2.49
N GLY A 326 17.03 6.25 -2.31
CA GLY A 326 15.64 6.20 -1.81
C GLY A 326 14.72 5.29 -2.64
N SER A 327 14.96 5.20 -3.96
CA SER A 327 14.27 4.27 -4.86
C SER A 327 14.56 2.79 -4.56
N ASP A 328 15.66 2.48 -3.87
CA ASP A 328 16.02 1.10 -3.53
C ASP A 328 15.23 0.58 -2.31
N LYS A 329 14.37 1.43 -1.72
CA LYS A 329 13.37 1.02 -0.70
C LYS A 329 12.18 0.29 -1.29
N VAL A 330 11.88 0.48 -2.58
CA VAL A 330 10.83 -0.27 -3.29
C VAL A 330 11.17 -1.76 -3.19
N PRO A 331 10.21 -2.67 -2.99
CA PRO A 331 10.55 -4.08 -2.91
C PRO A 331 11.16 -4.62 -4.20
N THR A 332 12.08 -5.58 -4.07
CA THR A 332 12.86 -6.10 -5.20
C THR A 332 11.96 -6.61 -6.33
N GLU A 333 10.89 -7.33 -5.98
CA GLU A 333 9.93 -7.90 -6.92
C GLU A 333 9.17 -6.82 -7.68
N VAL A 334 8.74 -5.74 -7.00
CA VAL A 334 8.03 -4.62 -7.64
C VAL A 334 8.90 -3.94 -8.68
N ALA A 335 10.19 -3.74 -8.38
CA ALA A 335 11.13 -3.15 -9.34
C ALA A 335 11.35 -4.04 -10.56
N VAL A 336 11.51 -5.37 -10.36
CA VAL A 336 11.68 -6.34 -11.45
C VAL A 336 10.42 -6.40 -12.32
N THR A 337 9.25 -6.52 -11.71
CA THR A 337 7.97 -6.59 -12.43
C THR A 337 7.72 -5.32 -13.24
N ALA A 338 7.97 -4.13 -12.66
CA ALA A 338 7.84 -2.86 -13.40
C ALA A 338 8.76 -2.81 -14.62
N GLY A 339 10.01 -3.29 -14.51
CA GLY A 339 10.93 -3.41 -15.63
C GLY A 339 10.45 -4.39 -16.71
N LEU A 340 9.96 -5.57 -16.31
CA LEU A 340 9.45 -6.59 -17.25
C LEU A 340 8.18 -6.13 -17.96
N VAL A 341 7.23 -5.53 -17.24
CA VAL A 341 6.00 -4.98 -17.84
C VAL A 341 6.35 -3.89 -18.83
N SER A 342 7.28 -3.00 -18.49
CA SER A 342 7.74 -1.95 -19.40
C SER A 342 8.39 -2.52 -20.66
N LEU A 343 9.16 -3.61 -20.55
CA LEU A 343 9.75 -4.31 -21.69
C LEU A 343 8.67 -4.95 -22.59
N VAL A 344 7.67 -5.60 -22.00
CA VAL A 344 6.55 -6.18 -22.76
C VAL A 344 5.79 -5.09 -23.50
N LEU A 345 5.44 -4.00 -22.81
CA LEU A 345 4.72 -2.87 -23.41
C LEU A 345 5.48 -2.25 -24.58
N MET A 346 6.79 -2.03 -24.40
CA MET A 346 7.71 -1.56 -25.44
C MET A 346 7.65 -2.46 -26.69
N VAL A 347 7.86 -3.77 -26.52
CA VAL A 347 7.82 -4.72 -27.65
C VAL A 347 6.45 -4.78 -28.32
N THR A 348 5.36 -4.78 -27.54
CA THR A 348 3.99 -4.83 -28.09
C THR A 348 3.57 -3.56 -28.81
N MET A 349 4.19 -2.40 -28.51
CA MET A 349 3.92 -1.15 -29.22
C MET A 349 4.69 -1.07 -30.55
N VAL A 350 5.91 -1.63 -30.61
CA VAL A 350 6.76 -1.57 -31.80
C VAL A 350 6.28 -2.51 -32.90
N ILE A 351 5.83 -3.72 -32.57
CA ILE A 351 5.45 -4.73 -33.58
C ILE A 351 4.32 -4.24 -34.51
N PRO A 352 3.17 -3.75 -34.01
CA PRO A 352 2.09 -3.28 -34.87
C PRO A 352 2.49 -2.03 -35.69
N ALA A 353 3.38 -1.20 -35.17
CA ALA A 353 3.89 -0.01 -35.87
C ALA A 353 4.82 -0.37 -37.04
N LEU A 354 5.51 -1.52 -36.97
CA LEU A 354 6.33 -2.05 -38.06
C LEU A 354 5.49 -2.79 -39.12
N GLU A 355 4.40 -3.43 -38.71
CA GLU A 355 3.53 -4.22 -39.59
C GLU A 355 2.51 -3.37 -40.35
N ASN A 356 1.88 -2.38 -39.70
CA ASN A 356 0.82 -1.55 -40.29
C ASN A 356 1.36 -0.24 -40.85
N GLY A 357 2.42 -0.29 -41.65
CA GLY A 357 3.15 0.88 -42.18
C GLY A 357 2.37 1.88 -43.05
N GLU A 358 1.03 1.85 -43.02
CA GLU A 358 0.17 2.83 -43.67
C GLU A 358 -0.20 3.96 -42.69
N ALA A 359 0.22 5.18 -43.06
CA ALA A 359 -0.31 6.48 -42.65
C ALA A 359 -0.72 6.68 -41.17
N TRP A 360 0.13 6.29 -40.22
CA TRP A 360 0.00 6.82 -38.87
C TRP A 360 0.37 8.32 -38.91
N GLU A 361 -0.55 9.16 -38.45
CA GLU A 361 -0.28 10.60 -38.38
C GLU A 361 0.97 10.88 -37.53
N VAL A 362 1.70 11.96 -37.86
CA VAL A 362 2.99 12.33 -37.26
C VAL A 362 2.94 12.33 -35.72
N TYR A 363 1.79 12.68 -35.14
CA TYR A 363 1.59 12.68 -33.69
C TYR A 363 1.61 11.29 -33.05
N ILE A 364 1.22 10.22 -33.77
CA ILE A 364 1.24 8.86 -33.23
C ILE A 364 2.66 8.35 -33.13
N TYR A 365 3.52 8.63 -34.11
CA TYR A 365 4.95 8.35 -34.01
C TYR A 365 5.64 9.13 -32.89
N ALA A 366 5.24 10.40 -32.67
CA ALA A 366 5.74 11.18 -31.54
C ALA A 366 5.32 10.57 -30.19
N LEU A 367 4.08 10.08 -30.08
CA LEU A 367 3.55 9.45 -28.87
C LEU A 367 4.21 8.09 -28.60
N LEU A 368 4.42 7.27 -29.63
CA LEU A 368 5.19 6.04 -29.55
C LEU A 368 6.63 6.30 -29.11
N GLY A 369 7.30 7.29 -29.71
CA GLY A 369 8.66 7.69 -29.31
C GLY A 369 8.75 8.16 -27.86
N ALA A 370 7.76 8.92 -27.38
CA ALA A 370 7.68 9.32 -25.97
C ALA A 370 7.47 8.12 -25.04
N GLY A 371 6.59 7.18 -25.42
CA GLY A 371 6.36 5.93 -24.70
C GLY A 371 7.63 5.09 -24.56
N GLU A 372 8.35 4.92 -25.68
CA GLU A 372 9.64 4.23 -25.75
C GLU A 372 10.68 4.81 -24.79
N MET A 373 10.79 6.15 -24.73
CA MET A 373 11.70 6.83 -23.79
C MET A 373 11.31 6.57 -22.32
N LEU A 374 10.01 6.60 -22.01
CA LEU A 374 9.51 6.35 -20.66
C LEU A 374 9.75 4.89 -20.23
N PHE A 375 9.41 3.91 -21.07
CA PHE A 375 9.65 2.50 -20.78
C PHE A 375 11.13 2.19 -20.63
N SER A 376 11.98 2.75 -21.51
CA SER A 376 13.44 2.64 -21.40
C SER A 376 13.98 3.19 -20.09
N ALA A 377 13.43 4.32 -19.60
CA ALA A 377 13.81 4.89 -18.32
C ALA A 377 13.42 3.99 -17.12
N VAL A 378 12.24 3.37 -17.16
CA VAL A 378 11.79 2.43 -16.13
C VAL A 378 12.63 1.16 -16.13
N ILE A 379 12.95 0.61 -17.30
CA ILE A 379 13.82 -0.56 -17.46
C ILE A 379 15.22 -0.25 -16.90
N LEU A 380 15.81 0.89 -17.27
CA LEU A 380 17.11 1.31 -16.77
C LEU A 380 17.09 1.53 -15.25
N TRP A 381 16.04 2.13 -14.71
CA TRP A 381 15.85 2.28 -13.27
C TRP A 381 15.80 0.94 -12.54
N ALA A 382 14.99 0.00 -13.04
CA ALA A 382 14.84 -1.34 -12.47
C ALA A 382 16.17 -2.10 -12.51
N TYR A 383 16.86 -2.08 -13.65
CA TYR A 383 18.17 -2.68 -13.83
C TYR A 383 19.20 -2.12 -12.84
N LEU A 384 19.36 -0.79 -12.77
CA LEU A 384 20.33 -0.17 -11.87
C LEU A 384 19.98 -0.39 -10.38
N SER A 385 18.70 -0.46 -10.03
CA SER A 385 18.22 -0.82 -8.68
C SER A 385 18.67 -2.23 -8.30
N ILE A 386 18.51 -3.22 -9.20
CA ILE A 386 18.95 -4.59 -8.98
C ILE A 386 20.47 -4.66 -8.81
N VAL A 387 21.23 -3.99 -9.69
CA VAL A 387 22.70 -3.96 -9.60
C VAL A 387 23.16 -3.39 -8.26
N ARG A 388 22.56 -2.30 -7.76
CA ARG A 388 22.88 -1.74 -6.44
C ARG A 388 22.56 -2.71 -5.31
N ARG A 389 21.41 -3.40 -5.35
CA ARG A 389 21.01 -4.38 -4.33
C ARG A 389 21.90 -5.62 -4.31
N MET A 390 22.33 -6.08 -5.48
CA MET A 390 23.28 -7.19 -5.62
C MET A 390 24.63 -6.82 -5.00
N LYS A 391 25.17 -5.64 -5.34
CA LYS A 391 26.41 -5.13 -4.72
C LYS A 391 26.28 -4.92 -3.21
N GLY A 392 25.09 -4.57 -2.72
CA GLY A 392 24.83 -4.35 -1.30
C GLY A 392 24.46 -5.60 -0.51
N HIS A 393 24.39 -6.77 -1.15
CA HIS A 393 23.93 -8.03 -0.55
C HIS A 393 22.58 -7.90 0.21
N ILE A 394 21.69 -7.03 -0.28
CA ILE A 394 20.38 -6.75 0.34
C ILE A 394 19.19 -7.25 -0.46
N VAL A 395 19.40 -7.91 -1.61
CA VAL A 395 18.34 -8.40 -2.51
C VAL A 395 17.24 -9.15 -1.75
N TRP A 396 17.63 -10.05 -0.85
CA TRP A 396 16.72 -10.82 0.00
C TRP A 396 16.19 -10.04 1.21
N LYS A 397 16.94 -9.05 1.72
CA LYS A 397 16.51 -8.21 2.85
C LYS A 397 15.32 -7.33 2.50
N THR A 398 15.24 -6.88 1.25
CA THR A 398 14.16 -5.99 0.73
C THR A 398 13.09 -6.74 -0.07
N SER A 399 13.00 -8.06 0.08
CA SER A 399 12.08 -8.91 -0.68
C SER A 399 10.69 -8.99 -0.02
N LEU A 400 9.63 -8.85 -0.82
CA LEU A 400 8.26 -9.14 -0.40
C LEU A 400 8.08 -10.61 -0.04
N ILE A 401 8.70 -11.51 -0.81
CA ILE A 401 8.64 -12.96 -0.55
C ILE A 401 9.18 -13.26 0.84
N ARG A 402 10.30 -12.65 1.24
CA ARG A 402 10.81 -12.80 2.61
C ARG A 402 9.80 -12.31 3.65
N THR A 403 9.15 -11.17 3.42
CA THR A 403 8.16 -10.59 4.34
C THR A 403 6.93 -11.49 4.49
N ILE A 404 6.46 -12.08 3.39
CA ILE A 404 5.38 -13.07 3.37
C ILE A 404 5.80 -14.32 4.15
N ILE A 405 6.98 -14.89 3.88
CA ILE A 405 7.50 -16.07 4.59
C ILE A 405 7.61 -15.80 6.09
N GLN A 406 8.12 -14.64 6.49
CA GLN A 406 8.26 -14.26 7.90
C GLN A 406 6.88 -14.11 8.57
N SER A 407 5.91 -13.51 7.86
CA SER A 407 4.54 -13.36 8.35
C SER A 407 3.85 -14.72 8.49
N CYS A 408 3.97 -15.60 7.50
CA CYS A 408 3.49 -16.98 7.57
C CYS A 408 4.13 -17.75 8.72
N LYS A 409 5.44 -17.57 8.96
CA LYS A 409 6.15 -18.19 10.09
C LYS A 409 5.61 -17.68 11.44
N ASN A 410 5.38 -16.38 11.58
CA ASN A 410 4.83 -15.80 12.80
C ASN A 410 3.40 -16.32 13.08
N VAL A 411 2.56 -16.39 12.04
CA VAL A 411 1.21 -16.97 12.11
C VAL A 411 1.25 -18.46 12.48
N TYR A 412 2.16 -19.23 11.86
CA TYR A 412 2.35 -20.65 12.17
C TYR A 412 2.86 -20.89 13.60
N MET A 413 3.76 -20.04 14.11
CA MET A 413 4.21 -20.13 15.50
C MET A 413 3.10 -19.79 16.50
N ALA A 414 2.16 -18.91 16.13
CA ALA A 414 0.97 -18.58 16.93
C ALA A 414 -0.22 -19.56 16.76
N ARG A 415 -0.03 -20.70 16.09
CA ARG A 415 -1.11 -21.63 15.69
C ARG A 415 -1.95 -22.20 16.82
N LYS A 416 -1.41 -22.33 18.04
CA LYS A 416 -2.14 -22.97 19.16
C LYS A 416 -3.25 -22.06 19.70
N THR A 417 -3.13 -20.75 19.50
CA THR A 417 -4.15 -19.72 19.80
C THR A 417 -4.92 -19.31 18.54
N SER A 418 -4.27 -19.38 17.37
CA SER A 418 -4.84 -18.89 16.09
C SER A 418 -5.53 -19.96 15.24
N GLY A 419 -5.43 -21.25 15.59
CA GLY A 419 -5.93 -22.35 14.77
C GLY A 419 -7.42 -22.26 14.46
N ARG A 420 -8.26 -21.98 15.47
CA ARG A 420 -9.72 -21.81 15.31
C ARG A 420 -10.07 -20.62 14.42
N MET A 421 -9.37 -19.49 14.57
CA MET A 421 -9.57 -18.31 13.72
C MET A 421 -9.12 -18.54 12.29
N ILE A 422 -7.98 -19.22 12.07
CA ILE A 422 -7.50 -19.58 10.73
C ILE A 422 -8.47 -20.54 10.04
N THR A 423 -8.97 -21.56 10.76
CA THR A 423 -9.99 -22.46 10.20
C THR A 423 -11.29 -21.75 9.90
N ALA A 424 -11.75 -20.84 10.78
CA ALA A 424 -12.96 -20.06 10.56
C ALA A 424 -12.80 -19.10 9.36
N PHE A 425 -11.64 -18.47 9.21
CA PHE A 425 -11.34 -17.60 8.06
C PHE A 425 -11.26 -18.38 6.75
N ILE A 426 -10.61 -19.55 6.74
CA ILE A 426 -10.57 -20.42 5.56
C ILE A 426 -11.98 -20.86 5.18
N LEU A 427 -12.81 -21.27 6.17
CA LEU A 427 -14.20 -21.64 5.93
C LEU A 427 -15.05 -20.46 5.44
N LEU A 428 -14.82 -19.25 5.96
CA LEU A 428 -15.47 -18.01 5.50
C LEU A 428 -15.12 -17.73 4.04
N VAL A 429 -13.83 -17.75 3.70
CA VAL A 429 -13.36 -17.50 2.32
C VAL A 429 -13.92 -18.57 1.37
N LEU A 430 -13.86 -19.84 1.76
CA LEU A 430 -14.41 -20.94 0.96
C LEU A 430 -15.94 -20.77 0.79
N GLY A 431 -16.65 -20.38 1.84
CA GLY A 431 -18.09 -20.10 1.82
C GLY A 431 -18.44 -18.93 0.91
N ASN A 432 -17.71 -17.81 0.99
CA ASN A 432 -17.89 -16.64 0.14
C ASN A 432 -17.65 -16.99 -1.34
N VAL A 433 -16.60 -17.76 -1.62
CA VAL A 433 -16.30 -18.26 -2.97
C VAL A 433 -17.44 -19.15 -3.48
N LEU A 434 -17.97 -20.06 -2.66
CA LEU A 434 -19.10 -20.91 -3.02
C LEU A 434 -20.39 -20.11 -3.25
N PHE A 435 -20.68 -19.09 -2.43
CA PHE A 435 -21.86 -18.23 -2.61
C PHE A 435 -21.79 -17.44 -3.92
N VAL A 436 -20.63 -16.85 -4.22
CA VAL A 436 -20.42 -16.12 -5.48
C VAL A 436 -20.55 -17.05 -6.69
N MET A 437 -20.01 -18.28 -6.63
CA MET A 437 -20.16 -19.25 -7.71
C MET A 437 -21.59 -19.76 -7.89
N ALA A 438 -22.33 -20.01 -6.80
CA ALA A 438 -23.66 -20.60 -6.86
C ALA A 438 -24.76 -19.61 -7.25
N MET A 439 -24.64 -18.35 -6.84
CA MET A 439 -25.72 -17.35 -6.91
C MET A 439 -25.32 -16.06 -7.66
N SER A 440 -24.16 -16.05 -8.34
CA SER A 440 -23.64 -14.90 -9.08
C SER A 440 -23.68 -13.60 -8.24
N GLY A 441 -24.25 -12.50 -8.76
CA GLY A 441 -24.35 -11.21 -8.08
C GLY A 441 -25.07 -11.24 -6.73
N PHE A 442 -26.06 -12.13 -6.52
CA PHE A 442 -26.71 -12.28 -5.21
C PHE A 442 -25.77 -12.93 -4.18
N GLY A 443 -24.90 -13.83 -4.64
CA GLY A 443 -23.85 -14.43 -3.82
C GLY A 443 -22.87 -13.41 -3.25
N LEU A 444 -22.57 -12.36 -4.02
CA LEU A 444 -21.72 -11.25 -3.57
C LEU A 444 -22.36 -10.48 -2.40
N LEU A 445 -23.67 -10.24 -2.43
CA LEU A 445 -24.39 -9.57 -1.33
C LEU A 445 -24.35 -10.39 -0.04
N VAL A 446 -24.55 -11.71 -0.14
CA VAL A 446 -24.47 -12.62 1.02
C VAL A 446 -23.05 -12.67 1.58
N ALA A 447 -22.03 -12.71 0.72
CA ALA A 447 -20.63 -12.66 1.13
C ALA A 447 -20.29 -11.36 1.88
N LEU A 448 -20.72 -10.20 1.36
CA LEU A 448 -20.51 -8.90 2.02
C LEU A 448 -21.22 -8.81 3.38
N LEU A 449 -22.42 -9.38 3.51
CA LEU A 449 -23.10 -9.46 4.80
C LEU A 449 -22.35 -10.36 5.80
N ALA A 450 -21.86 -11.51 5.35
CA ALA A 450 -21.05 -12.40 6.19
C ALA A 450 -19.76 -11.72 6.67
N ASP A 451 -19.06 -11.03 5.76
CA ASP A 451 -17.85 -10.27 6.07
C ASP A 451 -18.16 -9.11 7.05
N GLY A 452 -19.29 -8.42 6.88
CA GLY A 452 -19.77 -7.39 7.79
C GLY A 452 -20.03 -7.92 9.21
N ILE A 453 -20.65 -9.09 9.34
CA ILE A 453 -20.89 -9.74 10.64
C ILE A 453 -19.56 -10.12 11.30
N VAL A 454 -18.61 -10.68 10.55
CA VAL A 454 -17.28 -11.02 11.06
C VAL A 454 -16.51 -9.78 11.48
N LEU A 455 -16.57 -8.69 10.70
CA LEU A 455 -15.94 -7.42 11.05
C LEU A 455 -16.51 -6.85 12.36
N LEU A 456 -17.83 -6.87 12.53
CA LEU A 456 -18.47 -6.44 13.78
C LEU A 456 -18.04 -7.31 14.97
N TYR A 457 -17.92 -8.62 14.78
CA TYR A 457 -17.39 -9.53 15.81
C TYR A 457 -15.95 -9.17 16.21
N LEU A 458 -15.06 -8.97 15.23
CA LEU A 458 -13.66 -8.62 15.47
C LEU A 458 -13.49 -7.26 16.16
N ILE A 459 -14.28 -6.25 15.75
CA ILE A 459 -14.28 -4.93 16.41
C ILE A 459 -14.71 -5.08 17.88
N ARG A 460 -15.78 -5.84 18.14
CA ARG A 460 -16.27 -6.08 19.51
C ARG A 460 -15.24 -6.84 20.36
N GLU A 461 -14.59 -7.84 19.78
CA GLU A 461 -13.55 -8.61 20.47
C GLU A 461 -12.34 -7.73 20.82
N ASN A 462 -11.89 -6.89 19.90
CA ASN A 462 -10.74 -6.01 20.13
C ASN A 462 -11.08 -4.89 21.14
N ALA A 463 -12.29 -4.33 21.07
CA ALA A 463 -12.78 -3.35 22.05
C ALA A 463 -12.78 -3.95 23.47
N GLY A 464 -13.24 -5.21 23.61
CA GLY A 464 -13.20 -5.91 24.91
C GLY A 464 -11.78 -6.08 25.46
N ARG A 465 -10.79 -6.42 24.62
CA ARG A 465 -9.38 -6.49 25.04
C ARG A 465 -8.84 -5.15 25.52
N GLN A 466 -9.28 -4.05 24.90
CA GLN A 466 -8.84 -2.72 25.29
C GLN A 466 -9.38 -2.30 26.66
N VAL A 467 -10.65 -2.60 26.96
CA VAL A 467 -11.23 -2.37 28.30
C VAL A 467 -10.45 -3.12 29.39
N ILE A 468 -10.06 -4.38 29.12
CA ILE A 468 -9.28 -5.18 30.07
C ILE A 468 -7.89 -4.57 30.30
N ARG A 469 -7.23 -4.12 29.22
CA ARG A 469 -5.91 -3.48 29.31
C ARG A 469 -5.98 -2.20 30.14
N ASP A 470 -6.99 -1.37 29.93
CA ASP A 470 -7.19 -0.14 30.68
C ASP A 470 -7.49 -0.43 32.15
N GLY A 471 -8.32 -1.45 32.43
CA GLY A 471 -8.59 -1.88 33.79
C GLY A 471 -7.35 -2.40 34.52
N LEU A 472 -6.51 -3.19 33.84
CA LEU A 472 -5.24 -3.66 34.40
C LEU A 472 -4.29 -2.50 34.67
N ALA A 473 -4.22 -1.49 33.79
CA ALA A 473 -3.39 -0.31 33.98
C ALA A 473 -3.83 0.52 35.20
N ARG A 474 -5.14 0.65 35.45
CA ARG A 474 -5.68 1.33 36.64
C ARG A 474 -5.30 0.60 37.93
N ILE A 475 -5.48 -0.71 37.98
CA ILE A 475 -5.06 -1.54 39.13
C ILE A 475 -3.54 -1.37 39.38
N ALA A 476 -2.73 -1.43 38.32
CA ALA A 476 -1.28 -1.24 38.42
C ALA A 476 -0.87 0.16 38.91
N SER A 477 -1.69 1.19 38.66
CA SER A 477 -1.45 2.56 39.12
C SER A 477 -1.83 2.82 40.59
N GLY A 478 -2.41 1.83 41.28
CA GLY A 478 -2.77 1.90 42.71
C GLY A 478 -4.27 1.98 42.99
N GLU A 479 -5.14 2.01 41.97
CA GLU A 479 -6.59 1.94 42.13
C GLU A 479 -7.07 0.50 42.35
N LEU A 480 -6.74 -0.07 43.52
CA LEU A 480 -7.04 -1.48 43.84
C LEU A 480 -8.54 -1.80 43.99
N ASP A 481 -9.39 -0.78 44.13
CA ASP A 481 -10.84 -0.94 44.22
C ASP A 481 -11.53 -0.99 42.85
N PHE A 482 -10.79 -0.73 41.76
CA PHE A 482 -11.33 -0.73 40.41
C PHE A 482 -11.67 -2.16 39.95
N LYS A 483 -12.88 -2.34 39.40
CA LYS A 483 -13.33 -3.59 38.79
C LYS A 483 -13.76 -3.36 37.36
N ILE A 484 -13.38 -4.29 36.49
CA ILE A 484 -13.80 -4.33 35.08
C ILE A 484 -15.25 -4.84 35.04
N ASP A 485 -16.13 -4.16 34.31
CA ASP A 485 -17.50 -4.64 34.07
C ASP A 485 -17.49 -5.80 33.06
N GLU A 486 -17.95 -6.96 33.52
CA GLU A 486 -17.94 -8.21 32.78
C GLU A 486 -19.16 -8.37 31.85
N LYS A 487 -20.21 -7.55 32.02
CA LYS A 487 -21.51 -7.76 31.36
C LYS A 487 -21.47 -7.66 29.84
N GLU A 488 -20.62 -6.79 29.31
CA GLU A 488 -20.52 -6.55 27.87
C GLU A 488 -19.46 -7.44 27.18
N LEU A 489 -18.62 -8.12 27.98
CA LEU A 489 -17.53 -8.97 27.56
C LEU A 489 -18.03 -10.40 27.31
N ILE A 490 -17.52 -11.03 26.24
CA ILE A 490 -17.94 -12.36 25.79
C ILE A 490 -16.69 -13.23 25.57
N GLY A 491 -16.83 -14.54 25.81
CA GLY A 491 -15.77 -15.53 25.56
C GLY A 491 -14.50 -15.26 26.38
N ASP A 492 -13.34 -15.41 25.73
CA ASP A 492 -12.01 -15.26 26.36
C ASP A 492 -11.83 -13.90 27.06
N ASN A 493 -12.43 -12.83 26.54
CA ASN A 493 -12.34 -11.51 27.15
C ASN A 493 -13.05 -11.47 28.52
N LYS A 494 -14.14 -12.21 28.68
CA LYS A 494 -14.84 -12.28 29.97
C LYS A 494 -13.99 -13.03 30.99
N GLU A 495 -13.43 -14.18 30.62
CA GLU A 495 -12.53 -14.96 31.48
C GLU A 495 -11.29 -14.13 31.90
N MET A 496 -10.73 -13.36 30.97
CA MET A 496 -9.62 -12.46 31.27
C MET A 496 -10.02 -11.34 32.23
N ALA A 497 -11.21 -10.75 32.08
CA ALA A 497 -11.70 -9.72 33.01
C ALA A 497 -11.94 -10.27 34.42
N GLU A 498 -12.55 -11.46 34.52
CA GLU A 498 -12.76 -12.18 35.79
C GLU A 498 -11.40 -12.43 36.48
N ALA A 499 -10.40 -12.92 35.75
CA ALA A 499 -9.06 -13.14 36.28
C ALA A 499 -8.40 -11.84 36.78
N VAL A 500 -8.52 -10.73 36.04
CA VAL A 500 -7.99 -9.43 36.46
C VAL A 500 -8.71 -8.91 37.72
N ASN A 501 -10.04 -9.03 37.79
CA ASN A 501 -10.82 -8.68 38.98
C ASN A 501 -10.39 -9.49 40.21
N HIS A 502 -10.14 -10.80 40.04
CA HIS A 502 -9.62 -11.65 41.11
C HIS A 502 -8.22 -11.24 41.59
N VAL A 503 -7.34 -10.83 40.67
CA VAL A 503 -6.02 -10.28 41.04
C VAL A 503 -6.17 -8.98 41.83
N GLY A 504 -7.08 -8.09 41.42
CA GLY A 504 -7.41 -6.87 42.16
C GLY A 504 -7.87 -7.17 43.59
N ASP A 505 -8.85 -8.07 43.75
CA ASP A 505 -9.37 -8.49 45.06
C ASP A 505 -8.28 -9.13 45.93
N GLY A 506 -7.43 -9.99 45.34
CA GLY A 506 -6.32 -10.64 46.05
C GLY A 506 -5.30 -9.64 46.59
N LEU A 507 -4.95 -8.64 45.77
CA LEU A 507 -3.99 -7.60 46.16
C LEU A 507 -4.58 -6.66 47.23
N GLN A 508 -5.84 -6.26 47.09
CA GLN A 508 -6.54 -5.44 48.08
C GLN A 508 -6.60 -6.14 49.45
N ASN A 509 -6.87 -7.45 49.46
CA ASN A 509 -6.90 -8.24 50.69
C ASN A 509 -5.52 -8.35 51.35
N ALA A 510 -4.47 -8.60 50.57
CA ALA A 510 -3.10 -8.69 51.09
C ALA A 510 -2.65 -7.36 51.75
N VAL A 511 -2.98 -6.22 51.14
CA VAL A 511 -2.70 -4.90 51.71
C VAL A 511 -3.46 -4.68 53.02
N LYS A 512 -4.77 -4.99 53.05
CA LYS A 512 -5.59 -4.87 54.28
C LYS A 512 -5.07 -5.76 55.41
N GLU A 513 -4.68 -6.98 55.10
CA GLU A 513 -4.12 -7.92 56.08
C GLU A 513 -2.80 -7.42 56.67
N THR A 514 -1.92 -6.90 55.82
CA THR A 514 -0.64 -6.30 56.24
C THR A 514 -0.87 -5.13 57.21
N LEU A 515 -1.77 -4.20 56.85
CA LEU A 515 -2.11 -3.06 57.72
C LEU A 515 -2.73 -3.50 59.05
N LYS A 516 -3.61 -4.51 59.02
CA LYS A 516 -4.21 -5.09 60.23
C LYS A 516 -3.16 -5.74 61.13
N SER A 517 -2.21 -6.49 60.55
CA SER A 517 -1.10 -7.13 61.27
C SER A 517 -0.22 -6.11 61.98
N GLU A 518 0.14 -5.02 61.29
CA GLU A 518 0.93 -3.94 61.90
C GLU A 518 0.20 -3.24 63.06
N ARG A 519 -1.11 -2.98 62.92
CA ARG A 519 -1.92 -2.44 64.02
C ARG A 519 -1.97 -3.38 65.23
N LEU A 520 -2.22 -4.68 65.00
CA LEU A 520 -2.29 -5.68 66.07
C LEU A 520 -0.96 -5.82 66.83
N LYS A 521 0.18 -5.82 66.11
CA LYS A 521 1.51 -5.82 66.74
C LYS A 521 1.68 -4.63 67.68
N ALA A 522 1.22 -3.46 67.27
CA ALA A 522 1.40 -2.23 68.05
C ALA A 522 0.47 -2.15 69.28
N ASP A 523 -0.77 -2.61 69.14
CA ASP A 523 -1.72 -2.70 70.25
C ASP A 523 -1.22 -3.69 71.31
N LEU A 524 -0.67 -4.84 70.88
CA LEU A 524 -0.06 -5.81 71.78
C LEU A 524 1.10 -5.20 72.58
N ILE A 525 2.03 -4.50 71.92
CA ILE A 525 3.15 -3.84 72.60
C ILE A 525 2.65 -2.80 73.61
N THR A 526 1.62 -2.04 73.26
CA THR A 526 1.03 -1.03 74.15
C THR A 526 0.43 -1.67 75.40
N ASN A 527 -0.31 -2.76 75.24
CA ASN A 527 -0.94 -3.49 76.36
C ASN A 527 0.12 -4.13 77.28
N VAL A 528 1.08 -4.86 76.72
CA VAL A 528 2.16 -5.49 77.50
C VAL A 528 2.95 -4.45 78.29
N SER A 529 3.19 -3.28 77.70
CA SER A 529 3.94 -2.23 78.38
C SER A 529 3.18 -1.61 79.56
N HIS A 530 1.84 -1.50 79.48
CA HIS A 530 1.02 -1.09 80.61
C HIS A 530 1.15 -2.06 81.79
N ASP A 531 1.17 -3.37 81.48
CA ASP A 531 1.31 -4.42 82.48
C ASP A 531 2.72 -4.46 83.10
N ILE A 532 3.76 -3.98 82.40
CA ILE A 532 5.12 -3.80 82.94
C ILE A 532 5.21 -2.55 83.84
N LYS A 533 4.52 -1.46 83.47
CA LYS A 533 4.60 -0.16 84.19
C LYS A 533 4.11 -0.27 85.64
N THR A 534 3.06 -1.04 85.87
CA THR A 534 2.44 -1.20 87.19
C THR A 534 3.39 -1.81 88.24
N PRO A 535 3.95 -3.02 88.06
CA PRO A 535 4.88 -3.62 89.01
C PRO A 535 6.19 -2.82 89.11
N LEU A 536 6.63 -2.20 88.03
CA LEU A 536 7.83 -1.36 88.05
C LEU A 536 7.69 -0.11 88.92
N THR A 537 6.52 0.52 88.89
CA THR A 537 6.22 1.67 89.76
C THR A 537 6.32 1.27 91.23
N SER A 538 5.84 0.07 91.58
CA SER A 538 6.01 -0.47 92.93
C SER A 538 7.47 -0.70 93.30
N ILE A 539 8.29 -1.26 92.40
CA ILE A 539 9.73 -1.46 92.63
C ILE A 539 10.43 -0.12 92.90
N ILE A 540 10.18 0.90 92.08
CA ILE A 540 10.75 2.24 92.26
C ILE A 540 10.36 2.81 93.62
N ASN A 541 9.08 2.74 93.99
CA ASN A 541 8.61 3.24 95.28
C ASN A 541 9.29 2.54 96.47
N TYR A 542 9.45 1.21 96.43
CA TYR A 542 10.15 0.50 97.50
C TYR A 542 11.64 0.85 97.56
N VAL A 543 12.29 1.04 96.41
CA VAL A 543 13.68 1.52 96.37
C VAL A 543 13.79 2.93 96.96
N ASP A 544 12.87 3.83 96.62
CA ASP A 544 12.81 5.18 97.18
C ASP A 544 12.58 5.19 98.70
N LEU A 545 11.74 4.29 99.22
CA LEU A 545 11.55 4.10 100.65
C LEU A 545 12.84 3.60 101.31
N LEU A 546 13.52 2.61 100.71
CA LEU A 546 14.80 2.10 101.21
C LEU A 546 15.91 3.17 101.22
N LYS A 547 15.93 4.09 100.25
CA LYS A 547 16.89 5.23 100.23
C LYS A 547 16.67 6.22 101.37
N ARG A 548 15.46 6.29 101.94
CA ARG A 548 15.10 7.20 103.04
C ARG A 548 15.44 6.62 104.43
N GLU A 549 15.69 5.32 104.51
CA GLU A 549 16.12 4.66 105.75
C GLU A 549 17.61 4.96 106.06
N ASN A 550 17.96 5.07 107.35
CA ASN A 550 19.33 5.38 107.78
C ASN A 550 20.24 4.13 107.79
N ILE A 551 20.65 3.70 106.60
CA ILE A 551 21.44 2.47 106.39
C ILE A 551 22.94 2.74 106.65
N GLN A 552 23.51 2.03 107.62
CA GLN A 552 24.91 2.18 108.05
C GLN A 552 25.91 1.36 107.20
N ASP A 553 25.45 0.30 106.50
CA ASP A 553 26.32 -0.54 105.69
C ASP A 553 26.50 0.04 104.26
N PRO A 554 27.73 0.44 103.88
CA PRO A 554 28.01 1.01 102.56
C PRO A 554 27.73 0.03 101.40
N LYS A 555 27.78 -1.29 101.63
CA LYS A 555 27.45 -2.29 100.59
C LYS A 555 25.95 -2.30 100.28
N ILE A 556 25.11 -2.21 101.31
CA ILE A 556 23.64 -2.18 101.15
C ILE A 556 23.23 -0.89 100.43
N LYS A 557 23.85 0.24 100.79
CA LYS A 557 23.65 1.51 100.08
C LYS A 557 24.00 1.40 98.60
N GLY A 558 25.14 0.79 98.29
CA GLY A 558 25.54 0.50 96.90
C GLY A 558 24.55 -0.40 96.14
N TYR A 559 23.96 -1.42 96.79
CA TYR A 559 22.92 -2.25 96.16
C TYR A 559 21.64 -1.47 95.86
N ILE A 560 21.22 -0.59 96.77
CA ILE A 560 20.04 0.26 96.59
C ILE A 560 20.27 1.25 95.44
N ASP A 561 21.46 1.86 95.36
CA ASP A 561 21.81 2.76 94.25
C ASP A 561 21.81 2.03 92.89
N ILE A 562 22.28 0.77 92.85
CA ILE A 562 22.17 -0.07 91.65
C ILE A 562 20.70 -0.38 91.31
N LEU A 563 19.88 -0.79 92.29
CA LEU A 563 18.47 -1.10 92.08
C LEU A 563 17.68 0.12 91.59
N ASP A 564 17.98 1.31 92.11
CA ASP A 564 17.40 2.58 91.67
C ASP A 564 17.75 2.85 90.21
N SER A 565 19.05 2.85 89.87
CA SER A 565 19.53 3.04 88.50
C SER A 565 18.89 2.03 87.52
N LYS A 566 18.82 0.74 87.89
CA LYS A 566 18.21 -0.29 87.03
C LYS A 566 16.70 -0.13 86.87
N SER A 567 15.98 0.24 87.94
CA SER A 567 14.52 0.43 87.90
C SER A 567 14.13 1.67 87.09
N GLN A 568 14.84 2.78 87.29
CA GLN A 568 14.65 3.99 86.48
C GLN A 568 14.98 3.73 85.01
N ARG A 569 16.06 2.98 84.73
CA ARG A 569 16.41 2.57 83.36
C ARG A 569 15.33 1.72 82.70
N LEU A 570 14.74 0.77 83.43
CA LEU A 570 13.65 -0.05 82.91
C LEU A 570 12.41 0.80 82.62
N LYS A 571 12.13 1.80 83.45
CA LYS A 571 10.99 2.71 83.26
C LYS A 571 11.13 3.47 81.96
N GLN A 572 12.30 4.06 81.73
CA GLN A 572 12.61 4.77 80.49
C GLN A 572 12.50 3.86 79.27
N LEU A 573 13.02 2.63 79.35
CA LEU A 573 12.95 1.66 78.25
C LEU A 573 11.50 1.28 77.88
N THR A 574 10.66 1.05 78.89
CA THR A 574 9.25 0.72 78.68
C THR A 574 8.49 1.91 78.08
N GLU A 575 8.74 3.13 78.57
CA GLU A 575 8.13 4.35 78.03
C GLU A 575 8.56 4.60 76.57
N ASP A 576 9.85 4.51 76.26
CA ASP A 576 10.39 4.66 74.90
C ASP A 576 9.84 3.57 73.94
N LEU A 577 9.66 2.33 74.42
CA LEU A 577 9.12 1.23 73.61
C LEU A 577 7.65 1.47 73.22
N VAL A 578 6.82 1.91 74.18
CA VAL A 578 5.41 2.27 73.92
C VAL A 578 5.34 3.40 72.92
N GLU A 579 6.14 4.44 73.14
CA GLU A 579 6.19 5.60 72.27
C GLU A 579 6.60 5.20 70.84
N ALA A 580 7.70 4.46 70.68
CA ALA A 580 8.16 3.96 69.40
C ALA A 580 7.11 3.07 68.70
N SER A 581 6.41 2.22 69.45
CA SER A 581 5.35 1.36 68.91
C SER A 581 4.17 2.16 68.38
N LYS A 582 3.65 3.11 69.16
CA LYS A 582 2.53 3.99 68.76
C LYS A 582 2.87 4.81 67.53
N ILE A 583 4.07 5.39 67.51
CA ILE A 583 4.57 6.20 66.37
C ILE A 583 4.62 5.35 65.10
N SER A 584 5.11 4.11 65.21
CA SER A 584 5.34 3.26 64.04
C SER A 584 4.07 2.64 63.48
N SER A 585 3.02 2.48 64.29
CA SER A 585 1.72 1.99 63.84
C SER A 585 0.78 3.08 63.34
N GLY A 586 1.19 4.35 63.44
CA GLY A 586 0.34 5.49 63.13
C GLY A 586 -0.73 5.77 64.19
N ASN A 587 -0.72 5.09 65.35
CA ASN A 587 -1.64 5.34 66.46
C ASN A 587 -1.18 6.55 67.32
N VAL A 588 -0.70 7.62 66.68
CA VAL A 588 -0.34 8.89 67.32
C VAL A 588 -1.20 9.98 66.72
N VAL A 589 -1.96 10.67 67.56
CA VAL A 589 -2.66 11.91 67.19
C VAL A 589 -1.68 13.06 67.35
N LEU A 590 -1.45 13.80 66.26
CA LEU A 590 -0.61 15.00 66.22
C LEU A 590 -1.51 16.24 66.28
N ASP A 591 -1.17 17.19 67.15
CA ASP A 591 -1.80 18.51 67.17
C ASP A 591 -0.90 19.49 66.40
N MET A 592 -1.07 19.52 65.07
CA MET A 592 -0.25 20.32 64.16
C MET A 592 -0.62 21.80 64.27
N GLN A 593 0.29 22.61 64.80
CA GLN A 593 0.09 24.06 64.96
C GLN A 593 1.31 24.84 64.46
N PRO A 594 1.16 26.11 64.06
CA PRO A 594 2.31 26.96 63.75
C PRO A 594 3.10 27.23 65.04
N ILE A 595 4.33 26.70 65.12
CA ILE A 595 5.22 26.90 66.27
C ILE A 595 6.45 27.72 65.89
N ARG A 596 6.89 28.59 66.80
CA ARG A 596 8.16 29.32 66.66
C ARG A 596 9.31 28.41 67.07
N PHE A 597 9.86 27.68 66.11
CA PHE A 597 10.86 26.65 66.35
C PHE A 597 12.16 27.19 66.96
N GLY A 598 12.56 28.41 66.58
CA GLY A 598 13.72 29.08 67.19
C GLY A 598 13.56 29.30 68.71
N GLU A 599 12.36 29.67 69.17
CA GLU A 599 12.07 29.85 70.60
C GLU A 599 12.10 28.52 71.35
N LEU A 600 11.57 27.45 70.75
CA LEU A 600 11.62 26.10 71.31
C LEU A 600 13.07 25.64 71.53
N VAL A 601 13.94 25.84 70.54
CA VAL A 601 15.37 25.49 70.65
C VAL A 601 16.07 26.36 71.71
N TRP A 602 15.75 27.65 71.80
CA TRP A 602 16.26 28.54 72.84
C TRP A 602 15.88 28.06 74.25
N GLN A 603 14.63 27.67 74.44
CA GLN A 603 14.18 27.12 75.71
C GLN A 603 14.93 25.83 76.06
N THR A 604 15.08 24.91 75.10
CA THR A 604 15.81 23.66 75.32
C THR A 604 17.29 23.89 75.63
N ASN A 605 17.93 24.91 75.03
CA ASN A 605 19.30 25.30 75.39
C ASN A 605 19.42 25.66 76.87
N GLY A 606 18.48 26.44 77.40
CA GLY A 606 18.47 26.82 78.82
C GLY A 606 18.27 25.63 79.75
N GLU A 607 17.38 24.70 79.39
CA GLU A 607 17.11 23.48 80.18
C GLU A 607 18.32 22.54 80.25
N PHE A 608 19.15 22.48 79.21
CA PHE A 608 20.31 21.59 79.13
C PHE A 608 21.65 22.24 79.52
N GLU A 609 21.67 23.54 79.81
CA GLU A 609 22.90 24.28 80.11
C GLU A 609 23.67 23.69 81.29
N GLU A 610 22.98 23.42 82.41
CA GLU A 610 23.61 22.83 83.60
C GLU A 610 24.17 21.43 83.32
N LYS A 611 23.41 20.62 82.57
CA LYS A 611 23.79 19.25 82.21
C LYS A 611 25.02 19.21 81.30
N PHE A 612 25.11 20.14 80.35
CA PHE A 612 26.27 20.25 79.46
C PHE A 612 27.48 20.80 80.23
N ARG A 613 27.28 21.83 81.06
CA ARG A 613 28.32 22.40 81.92
C ARG A 613 28.93 21.38 82.88
N ALA A 614 28.12 20.48 83.44
CA ALA A 614 28.59 19.39 84.30
C ALA A 614 29.57 18.41 83.60
N ARG A 615 29.57 18.39 82.26
CA ARG A 615 30.48 17.61 81.41
C ARG A 615 31.53 18.47 80.66
N GLY A 616 31.63 19.76 80.98
CA GLY A 616 32.52 20.70 80.31
C GLY A 616 32.09 21.07 78.89
N LEU A 617 30.86 20.76 78.48
CA LEU A 617 30.37 21.04 77.12
C LEU A 617 29.91 22.51 77.00
N GLU A 618 30.47 23.24 76.05
CA GLU A 618 30.10 24.64 75.74
C GLU A 618 29.08 24.68 74.58
N ILE A 619 27.87 25.20 74.81
CA ILE A 619 26.87 25.38 73.74
C ILE A 619 27.20 26.64 72.93
N VAL A 620 27.42 26.47 71.64
CA VAL A 620 27.54 27.56 70.66
C VAL A 620 26.28 27.60 69.81
N CYS A 621 25.39 28.54 70.13
CA CYS A 621 24.08 28.66 69.49
C CYS A 621 24.07 29.79 68.43
N LYS A 622 23.49 29.52 67.26
CA LYS A 622 23.21 30.50 66.20
C LYS A 622 21.76 30.39 65.76
N ILE A 623 20.91 31.29 66.23
CA ILE A 623 19.50 31.36 65.86
C ILE A 623 19.22 32.82 65.44
N PRO A 624 18.73 33.08 64.21
CA PRO A 624 18.33 34.40 63.75
C PRO A 624 17.23 35.02 64.62
N GLU A 625 17.16 36.35 64.63
CA GLU A 625 16.07 37.08 65.31
C GLU A 625 14.72 36.97 64.58
N GLU A 626 14.72 36.62 63.29
CA GLU A 626 13.49 36.39 62.53
C GLU A 626 12.73 35.15 63.02
N PRO A 627 11.38 35.19 63.05
CA PRO A 627 10.58 34.08 63.57
C PRO A 627 10.65 32.86 62.64
N MET A 628 11.33 31.80 63.11
CA MET A 628 11.40 30.50 62.44
C MET A 628 10.12 29.70 62.70
N ILE A 629 9.07 29.89 61.89
CA ILE A 629 7.77 29.22 62.09
C ILE A 629 7.65 27.94 61.24
N ILE A 630 7.31 26.81 61.87
CA ILE A 630 7.03 25.53 61.20
C ILE A 630 5.63 25.01 61.63
N MET A 631 4.96 24.23 60.78
CA MET A 631 3.75 23.50 61.15
C MET A 631 4.14 22.19 61.83
N ALA A 632 4.00 22.11 63.14
CA ALA A 632 4.38 20.92 63.91
C ALA A 632 3.62 20.83 65.26
N ASP A 633 3.65 19.67 65.89
CA ASP A 633 3.21 19.49 67.27
C ASP A 633 4.36 19.89 68.20
N GLY A 634 4.19 21.00 68.94
CA GLY A 634 5.23 21.56 69.80
C GLY A 634 5.75 20.58 70.87
N ARG A 635 4.90 19.71 71.41
CA ARG A 635 5.31 18.71 72.42
C ARG A 635 6.18 17.62 71.78
N ARG A 636 5.79 17.16 70.58
CA ARG A 636 6.56 16.16 69.83
C ARG A 636 7.86 16.72 69.30
N MET A 637 7.88 17.98 68.88
CA MET A 637 9.12 18.65 68.47
C MET A 637 10.08 18.90 69.64
N TRP A 638 9.59 19.29 70.82
CA TRP A 638 10.44 19.37 72.01
C TRP A 638 11.05 17.99 72.32
N ARG A 639 10.27 16.91 72.22
CA ARG A 639 10.77 15.53 72.41
C ARG A 639 11.85 15.14 71.39
N VAL A 640 11.71 15.57 70.13
CA VAL A 640 12.74 15.38 69.09
C VAL A 640 14.05 16.07 69.50
N VAL A 641 13.98 17.34 69.85
CA VAL A 641 15.16 18.13 70.25
C VAL A 641 15.76 17.58 71.56
N GLU A 642 14.94 17.25 72.54
CA GLU A 642 15.34 16.63 73.81
C GLU A 642 16.13 15.33 73.59
N ASN A 643 15.66 14.46 72.70
CA ASN A 643 16.35 13.21 72.36
C ASN A 643 17.73 13.46 71.74
N LEU A 644 17.86 14.50 70.90
CA LEU A 644 19.15 14.89 70.32
C LEU A 644 20.09 15.47 71.38
N TYR A 645 19.61 16.36 72.26
CA TYR A 645 20.43 16.98 73.31
C TYR A 645 20.89 15.95 74.35
N ASN A 646 20.03 15.01 74.72
CA ASN A 646 20.40 13.89 75.58
C ASN A 646 21.44 12.98 74.93
N ASN A 647 21.37 12.78 73.61
CA ASN A 647 22.40 12.05 72.87
C ASN A 647 23.74 12.77 72.94
N VAL A 648 23.75 14.08 72.66
CA VAL A 648 24.96 14.92 72.74
C VAL A 648 25.54 14.91 74.16
N ALA A 649 24.75 15.17 75.19
CA ALA A 649 25.21 15.15 76.58
C ALA A 649 25.90 13.83 76.97
N LYS A 650 25.45 12.72 76.38
CA LYS A 650 25.90 11.38 76.75
C LYS A 650 27.10 10.89 75.94
N TYR A 651 27.24 11.30 74.69
CA TYR A 651 28.28 10.76 73.79
C TYR A 651 29.29 11.80 73.31
N ALA A 652 29.07 13.10 73.55
CA ALA A 652 30.06 14.10 73.19
C ALA A 652 31.33 13.97 74.04
N MET A 653 32.48 14.25 73.41
CA MET A 653 33.76 14.34 74.08
C MET A 653 33.72 15.45 75.15
N PRO A 654 34.04 15.18 76.42
CA PRO A 654 34.09 16.19 77.46
C PRO A 654 35.00 17.37 77.09
N ASP A 655 34.72 18.55 77.66
CA ASP A 655 35.50 19.78 77.44
C ASP A 655 35.52 20.27 75.97
N THR A 656 34.49 19.97 75.19
CA THR A 656 34.33 20.40 73.79
C THR A 656 33.08 21.26 73.55
N ARG A 657 32.91 21.76 72.32
CA ARG A 657 31.78 22.60 71.91
C ARG A 657 30.68 21.79 71.26
N VAL A 658 29.44 22.16 71.55
CA VAL A 658 28.23 21.70 70.85
C VAL A 658 27.70 22.85 70.01
N TYR A 659 27.64 22.69 68.70
CA TYR A 659 27.09 23.71 67.80
C TYR A 659 25.62 23.43 67.54
N VAL A 660 24.78 24.42 67.81
CA VAL A 660 23.34 24.39 67.52
C VAL A 660 23.02 25.55 66.61
N GLU A 661 22.44 25.28 65.44
CA GLU A 661 22.06 26.31 64.48
C GLU A 661 20.63 26.09 63.97
N VAL A 662 19.85 27.16 63.90
CA VAL A 662 18.58 27.20 63.16
C VAL A 662 18.73 28.25 62.07
N ARG A 663 18.43 27.92 60.82
CA ARG A 663 18.54 28.85 59.69
C ARG A 663 17.45 28.62 58.67
N LYS A 664 17.02 29.68 57.99
CA LYS A 664 16.12 29.59 56.83
C LYS A 664 16.95 29.47 55.54
N ILE A 665 16.65 28.49 54.70
CA ILE A 665 17.23 28.30 53.36
C ILE A 665 16.07 28.22 52.36
N GLY A 666 15.84 29.30 51.61
CA GLY A 666 14.67 29.41 50.73
C GLY A 666 13.36 29.29 51.52
N CYS A 667 12.48 28.38 51.11
CA CYS A 667 11.21 28.09 51.79
C CYS A 667 11.33 27.03 52.90
N ARG A 668 12.55 26.70 53.35
CA ARG A 668 12.78 25.66 54.36
C ARG A 668 13.48 26.21 55.60
N ILE A 669 13.08 25.71 56.77
CA ILE A 669 13.75 25.95 58.05
C ILE A 669 14.56 24.71 58.38
N VAL A 670 15.86 24.92 58.64
CA VAL A 670 16.84 23.88 58.91
C VAL A 670 17.36 24.04 60.34
N PHE A 671 17.18 23.01 61.16
CA PHE A 671 17.85 22.87 62.45
C PHE A 671 19.02 21.91 62.33
N GLU A 672 20.13 22.26 62.94
CA GLU A 672 21.37 21.52 62.88
C GLU A 672 22.02 21.46 64.26
N ILE A 673 22.39 20.26 64.71
CA ILE A 673 23.17 20.05 65.93
C ILE A 673 24.41 19.21 65.61
N LYS A 674 25.56 19.65 66.13
CA LYS A 674 26.87 19.02 65.90
C LYS A 674 27.68 18.89 67.19
N ASN A 675 28.34 17.76 67.36
CA ASN A 675 29.34 17.54 68.40
C ASN A 675 30.47 16.62 67.91
N ILE A 676 31.59 16.64 68.64
CA ILE A 676 32.65 15.64 68.51
C ILE A 676 32.33 14.52 69.51
N SER A 677 32.36 13.27 69.06
CA SER A 677 32.04 12.10 69.89
C SER A 677 33.23 11.69 70.75
N GLU A 678 32.97 11.21 71.97
CA GLU A 678 33.99 10.71 72.92
C GLU A 678 34.71 9.47 72.38
N ARG A 679 34.05 8.71 71.49
CA ARG A 679 34.58 7.49 70.85
C ARG A 679 34.37 7.57 69.34
N PRO A 680 35.26 6.94 68.54
CA PRO A 680 35.11 6.88 67.10
C PRO A 680 33.82 6.20 66.65
N LEU A 681 33.11 6.82 65.71
CA LEU A 681 31.86 6.31 65.14
C LEU A 681 32.16 5.40 63.94
N ASN A 682 32.37 4.11 64.19
CA ASN A 682 32.66 3.10 63.15
C ASN A 682 31.38 2.42 62.61
N ILE A 683 30.27 3.14 62.53
CA ILE A 683 28.95 2.62 62.09
C ILE A 683 28.38 3.55 61.02
N LYS A 684 27.57 3.00 60.11
CA LYS A 684 26.90 3.80 59.07
C LYS A 684 25.80 4.69 59.65
N ALA A 685 25.58 5.85 59.04
CA ALA A 685 24.58 6.81 59.51
C ALA A 685 23.15 6.21 59.53
N GLU A 686 22.83 5.34 58.57
CA GLU A 686 21.52 4.69 58.46
C GLU A 686 21.26 3.74 59.63
N GLU A 687 22.30 3.00 60.06
CA GLU A 687 22.22 2.02 61.15
C GLU A 687 21.94 2.68 62.50
N LEU A 688 22.39 3.93 62.73
CA LEU A 688 22.13 4.67 63.98
C LEU A 688 20.65 5.05 64.17
N THR A 689 19.84 5.00 63.12
CA THR A 689 18.39 5.26 63.19
C THR A 689 17.55 3.98 63.35
N GLU A 690 18.16 2.80 63.24
CA GLU A 690 17.47 1.53 63.49
C GLU A 690 17.18 1.32 64.97
N ARG A 691 16.08 0.61 65.27
CA ARG A 691 15.65 0.39 66.65
C ARG A 691 16.64 -0.49 67.39
N PHE A 692 16.98 -0.09 68.61
CA PHE A 692 17.88 -0.81 69.53
C PHE A 692 19.35 -0.87 69.09
N ILE A 693 19.73 -0.19 68.01
CA ILE A 693 21.14 -0.06 67.60
C ILE A 693 21.83 1.01 68.44
N ARG A 694 23.11 0.77 68.76
CA ARG A 694 23.99 1.68 69.50
C ARG A 694 25.31 1.82 68.77
N GLY A 695 25.86 3.03 68.77
CA GLY A 695 27.15 3.38 68.15
C GLY A 695 28.41 2.79 68.82
N ASP A 696 28.25 2.02 69.91
CA ASP A 696 29.31 1.60 70.82
C ASP A 696 29.34 0.06 70.94
N VAL A 697 30.54 -0.52 71.05
CA VAL A 697 30.78 -1.98 71.14
C VAL A 697 30.64 -2.51 72.59
N SER A 698 30.62 -1.63 73.60
CA SER A 698 30.54 -1.97 75.02
C SER A 698 29.12 -1.77 75.57
N ARG A 699 28.36 -2.86 75.74
CA ARG A 699 27.00 -2.90 76.32
C ARG A 699 26.82 -2.28 77.73
N SER A 700 27.84 -1.65 78.31
CA SER A 700 27.87 -1.04 79.63
C SER A 700 27.32 0.41 79.69
N THR A 701 27.15 1.12 78.58
CA THR A 701 26.60 2.49 78.59
C THR A 701 25.05 2.50 78.69
N GLU A 702 24.47 3.48 79.39
CA GLU A 702 23.01 3.63 79.58
C GLU A 702 22.26 3.99 78.27
N GLY A 703 20.93 4.03 78.25
CA GLY A 703 20.13 4.42 77.07
C GLY A 703 19.43 3.26 76.34
N SER A 704 18.38 3.53 75.57
CA SER A 704 17.47 2.54 74.97
C SER A 704 17.84 2.11 73.55
N GLY A 705 18.58 2.94 72.82
CA GLY A 705 18.76 2.78 71.37
C GLY A 705 17.49 3.09 70.57
N LEU A 706 16.50 3.75 71.19
CA LEU A 706 15.23 4.12 70.54
C LEU A 706 15.15 5.63 70.24
N GLY A 707 15.88 6.48 70.96
CA GLY A 707 15.76 7.95 70.87
C GLY A 707 15.92 8.53 69.46
N LEU A 708 16.93 8.11 68.70
CA LEU A 708 17.14 8.59 67.32
C LEU A 708 16.04 8.09 66.37
N SER A 709 15.60 6.84 66.53
CA SER A 709 14.49 6.28 65.74
C SER A 709 13.15 6.96 66.04
N ILE A 710 12.91 7.35 67.30
CA ILE A 710 11.73 8.11 67.73
C ILE A 710 11.80 9.52 67.11
N ALA A 711 12.96 10.19 67.22
CA ALA A 711 13.16 11.51 66.65
C ALA A 711 12.93 11.53 65.12
N GLN A 712 13.53 10.59 64.40
CA GLN A 712 13.36 10.46 62.94
C GLN A 712 11.91 10.21 62.55
N ASN A 713 11.22 9.29 63.23
CA ASN A 713 9.83 8.98 62.90
C ASN A 713 8.88 10.14 63.25
N LEU A 714 9.08 10.83 64.38
CA LEU A 714 8.29 12.02 64.74
C LEU A 714 8.47 13.15 63.72
N VAL A 715 9.69 13.38 63.24
CA VAL A 715 9.94 14.39 62.19
C VAL A 715 9.25 13.99 60.88
N ARG A 716 9.36 12.72 60.47
CA ARG A 716 8.71 12.22 59.24
C ARG A 716 7.18 12.27 59.33
N LEU A 717 6.59 11.91 60.48
CA LEU A 717 5.15 12.00 60.69
C LEU A 717 4.63 13.44 60.62
N GLN A 718 5.47 14.41 60.96
CA GLN A 718 5.18 15.84 60.85
C GLN A 718 5.63 16.44 59.50
N GLN A 719 5.90 15.60 58.49
CA GLN A 719 6.30 15.99 57.13
C GLN A 719 7.67 16.68 57.00
N GLY A 720 8.56 16.54 57.98
CA GLY A 720 9.94 16.99 57.91
C GLY A 720 10.93 15.92 57.43
N THR A 721 12.17 16.32 57.13
CA THR A 721 13.29 15.41 56.88
C THR A 721 14.24 15.36 58.07
N PHE A 722 14.86 14.20 58.30
CA PHE A 722 15.81 13.95 59.39
C PHE A 722 17.00 13.17 58.84
N ASP A 723 18.16 13.81 58.82
CA ASP A 723 19.38 13.31 58.20
C ASP A 723 20.53 13.29 59.20
N ILE A 724 21.26 12.17 59.27
CA ILE A 724 22.47 12.01 60.08
C ILE A 724 23.68 12.03 59.16
N TYR A 725 24.70 12.79 59.54
CA TYR A 725 26.00 12.81 58.88
C TYR A 725 27.09 12.47 59.89
N LEU A 726 27.94 11.53 59.51
CA LEU A 726 29.06 11.04 60.31
C LEU A 726 30.36 11.23 59.52
N ASP A 727 31.39 11.79 60.16
CA ASP A 727 32.74 11.89 59.60
C ASP A 727 33.78 11.77 60.72
N GLY A 728 34.39 10.58 60.82
CA GLY A 728 35.27 10.22 61.95
C GLY A 728 34.53 10.32 63.29
N ASP A 729 34.87 11.35 64.05
CA ASP A 729 34.27 11.62 65.37
C ASP A 729 33.14 12.66 65.31
N LEU A 730 32.93 13.30 64.15
CA LEU A 730 31.87 14.30 63.97
C LEU A 730 30.51 13.62 63.87
N PHE A 731 29.63 13.94 64.82
CA PHE A 731 28.21 13.62 64.76
C PHE A 731 27.43 14.88 64.39
N LYS A 732 26.65 14.80 63.32
CA LYS A 732 25.79 15.88 62.85
C LYS A 732 24.39 15.36 62.56
N VAL A 733 23.37 16.05 63.08
CA VAL A 733 21.96 15.81 62.72
C VAL A 733 21.39 17.08 62.08
N THR A 734 20.69 16.90 60.97
CA THR A 734 19.98 17.96 60.25
C THR A 734 18.50 17.63 60.19
N ILE A 735 17.66 18.56 60.63
CA ILE A 735 16.20 18.48 60.55
C ILE A 735 15.70 19.59 59.64
N THR A 736 14.86 19.26 58.67
CA THR A 736 14.31 20.25 57.72
C THR A 736 12.80 20.20 57.69
N PHE A 737 12.17 21.37 57.78
CA PHE A 737 10.73 21.57 57.58
C PHE A 737 10.49 22.67 56.55
N GLU A 738 9.31 22.67 55.94
CA GLU A 738 8.83 23.84 55.19
C GLU A 738 8.46 24.97 56.15
N ALA A 739 8.76 26.22 55.77
CA ALA A 739 8.41 27.39 56.55
C ALA A 739 6.89 27.59 56.52
N ALA A 740 6.26 27.73 57.68
CA ALA A 740 4.83 27.99 57.79
C ALA A 740 4.56 29.49 57.64
N GLY A 741 3.87 29.89 56.57
CA GLY A 741 3.43 31.27 56.36
C GLY A 741 3.88 31.95 55.07
N GLU A 742 3.93 31.23 53.94
CA GLU A 742 3.77 31.82 52.60
C GLU A 742 2.48 31.30 51.95
#